data_AF-A0A182J8Y4-F1
#
_entry.id   AF-A0A182J8Y4-F1
#
_cell.length_a   1.000
_cell.length_b   1.000
_cell.length_c   1.000
_cell.angle_alpha   90.00
_cell.angle_beta   90.00
_cell.angle_gamma   90.00
#
_symmetry.space_group_name_H-M   'P 1'
#
loop_
_entity.id
_entity.type
_entity.pdbx_description
1 polymer ?
#
loop_
_entity_poly.entity_id
_entity_poly.type
_entity_poly.pdbx_seq_one_letter_code
_entity_poly.pdbx_strand_id
1 'polypeptide(L)'
;MRSLASAATCLLALSLPALLGVVHAQENVLTRVAPSVMECYEDGQVFERDNRLPMTMNMLIELVRKVEDTPGFQQDIRQLAISILHRFRQDGIVRATGVTNIPGVIPFSPTEFQFTKHRVLFSRLLPGNAVNFPNSTLSTEERCALHFMLSNSIDRRVRGDENIRCSQLSQYRAARIPREVDFKDRSKLRSNYLGDNEMLAQPEMDRIRKQIKKHKLQSATAARLEMGPDEENLAEGEEPQEAAGVEDGAEPEDEPAAIDAAADDEEAGEPLEEDRAAGELGDVSLVDIASNAISACPVENGVVYTPWGSVMAGTVMAGIAAGLEPQMVQLRDLVSTRTGEYRSRQQVTPMRVDNRWAATLSGDLAEVSLLHAPSVANVQIGAAGAWNRTVAPRWYFLSQRENLQMTDSEIRAGIDGLLLATNVAEWRSRANGLRLSQVLDMYYSQRGVFNDTVRSCNRRDLFTTVAPMQQLREQTVAFSTVLDKEMQMPFTVNQQAIINFSDRATDALANYIPTALNDLSCEATAIVMNDPTVWRTAADLYIFVDAAWPHRDAYSVVSHILDSVDVGRFGTTYTVLNARDGSVVVNTTQFLSDFHLTYTQQLHESLPTGFNLPNVFRRLRNETNTLMSEERRNNSISGRAKIALTIVHTDRVSEGDTNFAIQHLQIFREEVPDLRFLYLSAGDPGRFNRFVRDERRDVFPLRELESGAVIDTVRVQLNPVIHRIQQEPRRVVNPRCGHDWIQENWGTNSMNQWVEPRGINFYRLHPNYFFQQGNNRRLRIQGHGFATLTVCHSRWVERPRLNTTENQDSIQCRTINSDAADIDLSNACDGHSVIHTCPPLFVSVEGPQVPPAVIRCSEPECRFPDNARFAIILDNMGCFSGASRTVSSLLMAAFAVLLLTLFK
;
A
#
# COMPACT_ATOMS: atom_id res chain seq x y z
N MET A 1 -17.97 -22.04 -72.59
CA MET A 1 -18.41 -22.27 -71.19
C MET A 1 -17.43 -23.08 -70.32
N ARG A 2 -16.39 -23.75 -70.84
CA ARG A 2 -15.39 -24.44 -70.00
C ARG A 2 -14.18 -23.58 -69.55
N SER A 3 -13.94 -22.42 -70.17
CA SER A 3 -12.82 -21.53 -69.78
C SER A 3 -13.11 -20.58 -68.62
N LEU A 4 -14.39 -20.33 -68.30
CA LEU A 4 -14.80 -19.42 -67.22
C LEU A 4 -14.84 -20.09 -65.84
N ALA A 5 -14.92 -21.42 -65.78
CA ALA A 5 -14.96 -22.17 -64.53
C ALA A 5 -13.57 -22.31 -63.86
N SER A 6 -12.48 -22.23 -64.64
CA SER A 6 -11.11 -22.39 -64.12
C SER A 6 -10.52 -21.08 -63.57
N ALA A 7 -11.00 -19.93 -64.03
CA ALA A 7 -10.56 -18.63 -63.49
C ALA A 7 -11.25 -18.30 -62.15
N ALA A 8 -12.52 -18.68 -62.00
CA ALA A 8 -13.28 -18.47 -60.76
C ALA A 8 -12.76 -19.33 -59.59
N THR A 9 -12.25 -20.53 -59.87
CA THR A 9 -11.67 -21.42 -58.85
C THR A 9 -10.29 -20.98 -58.38
N CYS A 10 -9.46 -20.39 -59.25
CA CYS A 10 -8.18 -19.79 -58.83
C CYS A 10 -8.34 -18.48 -58.02
N LEU A 11 -9.35 -17.65 -58.33
CA LEU A 11 -9.62 -16.42 -57.57
C LEU A 11 -10.24 -16.71 -56.18
N LEU A 12 -10.98 -17.80 -56.02
CA LEU A 12 -11.48 -18.26 -54.72
C LEU A 12 -10.38 -18.92 -53.86
N ALA A 13 -9.39 -19.57 -54.48
CA ALA A 13 -8.25 -20.15 -53.75
C ALA A 13 -7.23 -19.11 -53.27
N LEU A 14 -7.08 -17.99 -53.99
CA LEU A 14 -6.19 -16.87 -53.60
C LEU A 14 -6.83 -15.86 -52.65
N SER A 15 -8.16 -15.86 -52.50
CA SER A 15 -8.87 -14.98 -51.55
C SER A 15 -9.14 -15.62 -50.18
N LEU A 16 -9.01 -16.95 -50.05
CA LEU A 16 -9.18 -17.64 -48.77
C LEU A 16 -8.09 -17.34 -47.70
N PRO A 17 -6.80 -17.09 -48.04
CA PRO A 17 -5.84 -16.66 -47.04
C PRO A 17 -5.95 -15.16 -46.68
N ALA A 18 -6.69 -14.35 -47.45
CA ALA A 18 -6.94 -12.93 -47.15
C ALA A 18 -8.18 -12.70 -46.25
N LEU A 19 -9.02 -13.73 -46.09
CA LEU A 19 -10.20 -13.74 -45.20
C LEU A 19 -10.01 -14.56 -43.93
N LEU A 20 -8.83 -15.16 -43.73
CA LEU A 20 -8.35 -15.49 -42.40
C LEU A 20 -7.97 -14.16 -41.74
N GLY A 21 -8.99 -13.45 -41.21
CA GLY A 21 -8.75 -12.48 -40.16
C GLY A 21 -7.82 -13.15 -39.16
N VAL A 22 -6.75 -12.45 -38.78
CA VAL A 22 -5.74 -12.94 -37.85
C VAL A 22 -6.47 -13.59 -36.69
N VAL A 23 -6.49 -14.93 -36.67
CA VAL A 23 -6.93 -15.68 -35.49
C VAL A 23 -5.81 -15.39 -34.50
N HIS A 24 -5.98 -14.33 -33.73
CA HIS A 24 -5.08 -14.01 -32.64
C HIS A 24 -5.19 -15.20 -31.68
N ALA A 25 -4.24 -16.12 -31.81
CA ALA A 25 -4.09 -17.24 -30.91
C ALA A 25 -3.92 -16.69 -29.48
N GLN A 26 -4.45 -17.39 -28.48
CA GLN A 26 -4.23 -17.03 -27.08
C GLN A 26 -2.73 -17.12 -26.77
N GLU A 27 -2.07 -15.97 -26.71
CA GLU A 27 -0.60 -15.88 -26.62
C GLU A 27 -0.06 -16.45 -25.30
N ASN A 28 -0.82 -16.29 -24.21
CA ASN A 28 -0.41 -16.72 -22.87
C ASN A 28 -0.54 -18.23 -22.61
N VAL A 29 -1.07 -19.00 -23.57
CA VAL A 29 -1.20 -20.47 -23.52
C VAL A 29 -0.05 -21.15 -24.29
N LEU A 30 0.80 -20.37 -24.96
CA LEU A 30 1.94 -20.87 -25.73
C LEU A 30 3.05 -21.43 -24.82
N THR A 31 3.79 -22.43 -25.32
CA THR A 31 4.95 -23.04 -24.63
C THR A 31 6.23 -22.18 -24.70
N ARG A 32 6.07 -20.90 -25.03
CA ARG A 32 7.12 -19.87 -25.09
C ARG A 32 6.59 -18.65 -24.35
N VAL A 33 7.50 -17.79 -23.88
CA VAL A 33 7.11 -16.49 -23.30
C VAL A 33 6.24 -15.75 -24.31
N ALA A 34 5.07 -15.29 -23.88
CA ALA A 34 4.13 -14.60 -24.75
C ALA A 34 4.75 -13.30 -25.28
N PRO A 35 4.55 -12.96 -26.58
CA PRO A 35 5.07 -11.71 -27.15
C PRO A 35 4.64 -10.46 -26.36
N SER A 36 3.46 -10.52 -25.73
CA SER A 36 2.91 -9.46 -24.89
C SER A 36 3.74 -9.08 -23.66
N VAL A 37 4.54 -10.00 -23.14
CA VAL A 37 5.34 -9.83 -21.90
C VAL A 37 6.83 -10.08 -22.15
N MET A 38 7.23 -10.27 -23.41
CA MET A 38 8.62 -10.54 -23.78
C MET A 38 9.55 -9.40 -23.35
N GLU A 39 9.08 -8.15 -23.45
CA GLU A 39 9.79 -6.95 -22.99
C GLU A 39 10.24 -7.03 -21.51
N CYS A 40 9.49 -7.75 -20.66
CA CYS A 40 9.78 -7.89 -19.23
C CYS A 40 10.96 -8.83 -18.93
N TYR A 41 11.42 -9.58 -19.92
CA TYR A 41 12.53 -10.53 -19.81
C TYR A 41 13.74 -10.13 -20.66
N GLU A 42 13.56 -9.20 -21.61
CA GLU A 42 14.63 -8.66 -22.44
C GLU A 42 15.37 -7.51 -21.75
N ASP A 43 14.63 -6.62 -21.07
CA ASP A 43 15.23 -5.50 -20.35
C ASP A 43 15.73 -5.93 -18.95
N GLY A 44 17.05 -5.88 -18.76
CA GLY A 44 17.68 -6.19 -17.48
C GLY A 44 17.24 -5.27 -16.34
N GLN A 45 16.91 -4.00 -16.62
CA GLN A 45 16.48 -3.06 -15.57
C GLN A 45 15.11 -3.41 -15.01
N VAL A 46 14.17 -3.80 -15.88
CA VAL A 46 12.80 -4.16 -15.50
C VAL A 46 12.73 -5.59 -14.96
N PHE A 47 13.56 -6.49 -15.49
CA PHE A 47 13.66 -7.85 -15.00
C PHE A 47 14.26 -7.92 -13.59
N GLU A 48 15.24 -7.06 -13.27
CA GLU A 48 15.88 -7.03 -11.96
C GLU A 48 14.85 -6.79 -10.84
N ARG A 49 14.80 -7.72 -9.88
CA ARG A 49 13.72 -7.78 -8.88
C ARG A 49 13.78 -6.59 -7.93
N ASP A 50 14.99 -6.15 -7.61
CA ASP A 50 15.17 -4.98 -6.75
C ASP A 50 14.83 -3.66 -7.45
N ASN A 51 14.57 -3.62 -8.76
CA ASN A 51 14.12 -2.40 -9.47
C ASN A 51 12.61 -2.33 -9.70
N ARG A 52 11.89 -3.44 -9.48
CA ARG A 52 10.44 -3.52 -9.73
C ARG A 52 9.63 -2.58 -8.84
N LEU A 53 8.42 -2.25 -9.28
CA LEU A 53 7.43 -1.60 -8.41
C LEU A 53 7.08 -2.52 -7.22
N PRO A 54 6.72 -1.95 -6.06
CA PRO A 54 6.28 -2.75 -4.93
C PRO A 54 5.04 -3.59 -5.25
N MET A 55 5.09 -4.85 -4.83
CA MET A 55 4.04 -5.84 -4.98
C MET A 55 3.00 -5.69 -3.86
N THR A 56 2.38 -4.51 -3.71
CA THR A 56 1.31 -4.27 -2.72
C THR A 56 -0.07 -4.25 -3.37
N MET A 57 -1.12 -4.58 -2.60
CA MET A 57 -2.49 -4.56 -3.10
C MET A 57 -2.91 -3.15 -3.55
N ASN A 58 -2.44 -2.10 -2.88
CA ASN A 58 -2.69 -0.72 -3.28
C ASN A 58 -2.10 -0.41 -4.66
N MET A 59 -0.85 -0.85 -4.91
CA MET A 59 -0.22 -0.69 -6.22
C MET A 59 -0.99 -1.45 -7.31
N LEU A 60 -1.39 -2.70 -7.06
CA LEU A 60 -2.20 -3.47 -8.01
C LEU A 60 -3.52 -2.74 -8.34
N ILE A 61 -4.24 -2.28 -7.31
CA ILE A 61 -5.51 -1.56 -7.50
C ILE A 61 -5.28 -0.26 -8.28
N GLU A 62 -4.20 0.47 -8.02
CA GLU A 62 -3.85 1.68 -8.77
C GLU A 62 -3.62 1.39 -10.25
N LEU A 63 -2.82 0.37 -10.59
CA LEU A 63 -2.57 -0.02 -11.97
C LEU A 63 -3.87 -0.39 -12.69
N VAL A 64 -4.76 -1.15 -12.01
CA VAL A 64 -6.08 -1.49 -12.55
C VAL A 64 -6.96 -0.24 -12.74
N ARG A 65 -6.99 0.69 -11.78
CA ARG A 65 -7.74 1.96 -11.90
C ARG A 65 -7.22 2.81 -13.04
N LYS A 66 -5.89 2.87 -13.25
CA LYS A 66 -5.26 3.63 -14.33
C LYS A 66 -5.74 3.13 -15.70
N VAL A 67 -5.87 1.81 -15.86
CA VAL A 67 -6.47 1.20 -17.06
C VAL A 67 -7.96 1.53 -17.18
N GLU A 68 -8.74 1.40 -16.10
CA GLU A 68 -10.19 1.68 -16.07
C GLU A 68 -10.54 3.15 -16.39
N ASP A 69 -9.70 4.10 -16.00
CA ASP A 69 -9.91 5.53 -16.20
C ASP A 69 -9.42 6.04 -17.57
N THR A 70 -8.99 5.14 -18.45
CA THR A 70 -8.52 5.48 -19.79
C THR A 70 -9.63 6.11 -20.63
N PRO A 71 -9.43 7.32 -21.21
CA PRO A 71 -10.44 7.97 -22.04
C PRO A 71 -10.87 7.09 -23.22
N GLY A 72 -12.17 6.85 -23.35
CA GLY A 72 -12.75 6.03 -24.42
C GLY A 72 -12.66 4.51 -24.20
N PHE A 73 -12.00 4.04 -23.13
CA PHE A 73 -11.98 2.63 -22.77
C PHE A 73 -13.21 2.29 -21.92
N GLN A 74 -14.24 1.73 -22.57
CA GLN A 74 -15.48 1.33 -21.91
C GLN A 74 -15.58 -0.20 -21.90
N GLN A 75 -14.99 -0.83 -20.89
CA GLN A 75 -15.13 -2.26 -20.65
C GLN A 75 -15.81 -2.55 -19.32
N ASP A 76 -16.66 -3.57 -19.32
CA ASP A 76 -17.24 -4.08 -18.08
C ASP A 76 -16.17 -4.83 -17.26
N ILE A 77 -16.44 -5.03 -15.97
CA ILE A 77 -15.54 -5.75 -15.05
C ILE A 77 -15.07 -7.12 -15.60
N ARG A 78 -15.93 -7.78 -16.38
CA ARG A 78 -15.68 -9.10 -16.96
C ARG A 78 -14.67 -9.02 -18.10
N GLN A 79 -14.91 -8.14 -19.07
CA GLN A 79 -14.01 -7.90 -20.20
C GLN A 79 -12.65 -7.39 -19.71
N LEU A 80 -12.63 -6.52 -18.69
CA LEU A 80 -11.39 -6.04 -18.10
C LEU A 80 -10.61 -7.16 -17.38
N ALA A 81 -11.26 -7.93 -16.49
CA ALA A 81 -10.59 -9.02 -15.79
C ALA A 81 -10.01 -10.05 -16.77
N ILE A 82 -10.78 -10.44 -17.78
CA ILE A 82 -10.35 -11.37 -18.83
C ILE A 82 -9.19 -10.77 -19.64
N SER A 83 -9.29 -9.52 -20.11
CA SER A 83 -8.24 -8.91 -20.92
C SER A 83 -6.92 -8.76 -20.16
N ILE A 84 -6.95 -8.37 -18.87
CA ILE A 84 -5.76 -8.32 -18.01
C ILE A 84 -5.12 -9.70 -17.88
N LEU A 85 -5.91 -10.73 -17.54
CA LEU A 85 -5.38 -12.08 -17.37
C LEU A 85 -4.80 -12.65 -18.67
N HIS A 86 -5.48 -12.46 -19.80
CA HIS A 86 -5.00 -12.93 -21.11
C HIS A 86 -3.78 -12.14 -21.62
N ARG A 87 -3.60 -10.89 -21.20
CA ARG A 87 -2.45 -10.05 -21.58
C ARG A 87 -1.21 -10.34 -20.74
N PHE A 88 -1.38 -10.41 -19.42
CA PHE A 88 -0.29 -10.31 -18.44
C PHE A 88 -0.08 -11.57 -17.61
N ARG A 89 -1.02 -12.52 -17.54
CA ARG A 89 -0.83 -13.75 -16.76
C ARG A 89 -0.32 -14.87 -17.66
N GLN A 90 0.86 -15.38 -17.34
CA GLN A 90 1.41 -16.62 -17.90
C GLN A 90 2.22 -17.34 -16.83
N ASP A 91 1.62 -18.38 -16.25
CA ASP A 91 2.24 -19.10 -15.13
C ASP A 91 3.35 -20.06 -15.60
N GLY A 92 4.24 -20.40 -14.68
CA GLY A 92 5.30 -21.41 -14.87
C GLY A 92 6.52 -20.95 -15.67
N ILE A 93 6.66 -19.64 -15.94
CA ILE A 93 7.85 -19.08 -16.59
C ILE A 93 9.04 -19.18 -15.64
N VAL A 94 10.05 -19.96 -16.05
CA VAL A 94 11.31 -20.16 -15.33
C VAL A 94 12.49 -20.02 -16.29
N ARG A 95 13.68 -19.77 -15.73
CA ARG A 95 14.90 -19.65 -16.51
C ARG A 95 15.42 -21.03 -16.91
N ALA A 96 15.71 -21.24 -18.19
CA ALA A 96 16.30 -22.46 -18.70
C ALA A 96 17.75 -22.64 -18.21
N THR A 97 18.12 -23.87 -17.84
CA THR A 97 19.48 -24.21 -17.42
C THR A 97 20.41 -24.31 -18.62
N GLY A 98 21.61 -23.73 -18.54
CA GLY A 98 22.64 -23.82 -19.59
C GLY A 98 22.39 -22.94 -20.82
N VAL A 99 21.38 -22.08 -20.80
CA VAL A 99 21.10 -21.11 -21.89
C VAL A 99 21.55 -19.72 -21.44
N THR A 100 22.46 -19.12 -22.19
CA THR A 100 22.88 -17.72 -22.00
C THR A 100 21.94 -16.78 -22.73
N ASN A 101 21.82 -15.55 -22.22
CA ASN A 101 21.05 -14.51 -22.90
C ASN A 101 21.92 -13.96 -24.05
N ILE A 102 21.55 -14.23 -25.29
CA ILE A 102 22.21 -13.72 -26.49
C ILE A 102 21.17 -13.04 -27.39
N PRO A 103 21.55 -12.12 -28.29
CA PRO A 103 20.59 -11.46 -29.18
C PRO A 103 19.70 -12.48 -29.92
N GLY A 104 18.38 -12.37 -29.73
CA GLY A 104 17.38 -13.28 -30.30
C GLY A 104 17.10 -14.56 -29.50
N VAL A 105 17.77 -14.79 -28.36
CA VAL A 105 17.53 -15.94 -27.47
C VAL A 105 17.41 -15.47 -26.01
N ILE A 106 16.18 -15.44 -25.50
CA ILE A 106 15.93 -15.26 -24.07
C ILE A 106 15.93 -16.61 -23.34
N PRO A 107 16.60 -16.75 -22.19
CA PRO A 107 16.72 -18.01 -21.47
C PRO A 107 15.49 -18.30 -20.60
N PHE A 108 14.27 -18.01 -21.06
CA PHE A 108 13.04 -18.16 -20.28
C PHE A 108 11.98 -18.93 -21.06
N SER A 109 11.29 -19.83 -20.37
CA SER A 109 10.18 -20.58 -20.94
C SER A 109 9.20 -21.07 -19.88
N PRO A 110 7.89 -21.18 -20.21
CA PRO A 110 6.88 -21.72 -19.31
C PRO A 110 6.99 -23.25 -19.24
N THR A 111 7.87 -23.74 -18.35
CA THR A 111 8.20 -25.16 -18.23
C THR A 111 7.91 -25.75 -16.85
N GLU A 112 7.69 -24.91 -15.85
CA GLU A 112 7.35 -25.38 -14.49
C GLU A 112 5.91 -25.91 -14.44
N PHE A 113 5.60 -26.73 -13.42
CA PHE A 113 4.35 -27.48 -13.32
C PHE A 113 3.09 -26.60 -13.35
N GLN A 114 3.14 -25.35 -12.85
CA GLN A 114 2.00 -24.42 -12.83
C GLN A 114 1.48 -24.11 -14.24
N PHE A 115 2.36 -24.17 -15.25
CA PHE A 115 1.97 -23.86 -16.63
C PHE A 115 0.90 -24.82 -17.17
N THR A 116 0.93 -26.10 -16.78
CA THR A 116 -0.03 -27.08 -17.31
C THR A 116 -1.45 -26.75 -16.84
N LYS A 117 -1.63 -26.44 -15.55
CA LYS A 117 -2.90 -25.96 -14.98
C LYS A 117 -3.34 -24.68 -15.67
N HIS A 118 -2.46 -23.68 -15.74
CA HIS A 118 -2.72 -22.40 -16.42
C HIS A 118 -3.22 -22.60 -17.85
N ARG A 119 -2.52 -23.43 -18.63
CA ARG A 119 -2.87 -23.75 -20.01
C ARG A 119 -4.28 -24.34 -20.11
N VAL A 120 -4.65 -25.29 -19.25
CA VAL A 120 -6.00 -25.87 -19.23
C VAL A 120 -7.04 -24.81 -18.87
N LEU A 121 -6.78 -23.99 -17.86
CA LEU A 121 -7.69 -22.94 -17.42
C LEU A 121 -7.98 -21.93 -18.55
N PHE A 122 -6.96 -21.33 -19.14
CA PHE A 122 -7.13 -20.26 -20.12
C PHE A 122 -7.55 -20.72 -21.51
N SER A 123 -7.24 -21.98 -21.88
CA SER A 123 -7.66 -22.54 -23.17
C SER A 123 -9.07 -23.14 -23.17
N ARG A 124 -9.59 -23.58 -22.02
CA ARG A 124 -10.85 -24.35 -21.96
C ARG A 124 -11.91 -23.81 -21.00
N LEU A 125 -11.51 -23.14 -19.90
CA LEU A 125 -12.42 -22.77 -18.81
C LEU A 125 -12.59 -21.25 -18.63
N LEU A 126 -11.63 -20.47 -19.12
CA LEU A 126 -11.62 -19.00 -19.10
C LEU A 126 -11.31 -18.45 -20.50
N PRO A 127 -12.15 -18.73 -21.52
CA PRO A 127 -11.91 -18.25 -22.88
C PRO A 127 -11.96 -16.71 -22.93
N GLY A 128 -11.12 -16.12 -23.76
CA GLY A 128 -10.98 -14.67 -23.83
C GLY A 128 -9.81 -14.22 -24.70
N ASN A 129 -9.64 -12.91 -24.81
CA ASN A 129 -8.52 -12.27 -25.48
C ASN A 129 -8.22 -10.88 -24.88
N ALA A 130 -7.06 -10.33 -25.24
CA ALA A 130 -6.59 -9.02 -24.80
C ALA A 130 -6.60 -7.96 -25.92
N VAL A 131 -7.34 -8.16 -27.02
CA VAL A 131 -7.25 -7.33 -28.24
C VAL A 131 -7.62 -5.86 -27.95
N ASN A 132 -8.57 -5.65 -27.06
CA ASN A 132 -9.07 -4.31 -26.74
C ASN A 132 -8.31 -3.63 -25.59
N PHE A 133 -7.26 -4.25 -25.05
CA PHE A 133 -6.52 -3.69 -23.91
C PHE A 133 -5.74 -2.43 -24.31
N PRO A 134 -5.84 -1.31 -23.56
CA PRO A 134 -5.23 -0.05 -23.94
C PRO A 134 -3.75 0.00 -23.50
N ASN A 135 -2.86 -0.62 -24.29
CA ASN A 135 -1.44 -0.77 -23.93
C ASN A 135 -0.68 0.54 -23.68
N SER A 136 -1.10 1.66 -24.27
CA SER A 136 -0.44 2.97 -24.13
C SER A 136 -0.68 3.66 -22.78
N THR A 137 -1.51 3.08 -21.92
CA THR A 137 -1.93 3.68 -20.64
C THR A 137 -0.94 3.44 -19.51
N LEU A 138 -0.23 2.32 -19.59
CA LEU A 138 0.77 1.89 -18.61
C LEU A 138 2.16 2.02 -19.22
N SER A 139 3.13 2.47 -18.42
CA SER A 139 4.55 2.42 -18.80
C SER A 139 5.05 0.97 -18.89
N THR A 140 6.24 0.75 -19.45
CA THR A 140 6.83 -0.60 -19.53
C THR A 140 7.04 -1.22 -18.15
N GLU A 141 7.51 -0.41 -17.19
CA GLU A 141 7.70 -0.81 -15.81
C GLU A 141 6.37 -1.20 -15.14
N GLU A 142 5.30 -0.44 -15.41
CA GLU A 142 3.95 -0.72 -14.90
C GLU A 142 3.35 -1.99 -15.52
N ARG A 143 3.52 -2.19 -16.84
CA ARG A 143 3.08 -3.41 -17.54
C ARG A 143 3.78 -4.66 -17.00
N CYS A 144 5.10 -4.58 -16.80
CA CYS A 144 5.87 -5.69 -16.26
C CYS A 144 5.63 -5.92 -14.78
N ALA A 145 5.41 -4.88 -13.97
CA ALA A 145 4.94 -5.02 -12.61
C ALA A 145 3.62 -5.79 -12.56
N LEU A 146 2.66 -5.46 -13.42
CA LEU A 146 1.40 -6.19 -13.53
C LEU A 146 1.63 -7.65 -13.93
N HIS A 147 2.50 -7.94 -14.91
CA HIS A 147 2.88 -9.32 -15.25
C HIS A 147 3.42 -10.10 -14.03
N PHE A 148 4.35 -9.53 -13.27
CA PHE A 148 4.97 -10.17 -12.12
C PHE A 148 4.05 -10.25 -10.88
N MET A 149 3.05 -9.39 -10.76
CA MET A 149 1.99 -9.49 -9.74
C MET A 149 0.98 -10.61 -10.05
N LEU A 150 0.84 -11.00 -11.32
CA LEU A 150 -0.23 -11.90 -11.76
C LEU A 150 0.23 -13.30 -12.14
N SER A 151 1.44 -13.43 -12.66
CA SER A 151 1.97 -14.70 -13.14
C SER A 151 2.64 -15.48 -12.03
N ASN A 152 2.12 -16.67 -11.76
CA ASN A 152 2.69 -17.56 -10.76
C ASN A 152 3.88 -18.33 -11.33
N SER A 153 5.05 -18.18 -10.73
CA SER A 153 6.17 -19.07 -10.98
C SER A 153 7.08 -19.15 -9.76
N ILE A 154 7.75 -20.30 -9.60
CA ILE A 154 8.67 -20.54 -8.49
C ILE A 154 10.08 -20.72 -9.05
N ASP A 155 10.95 -19.77 -8.73
CA ASP A 155 12.36 -19.81 -9.08
C ASP A 155 13.16 -20.51 -7.98
N ARG A 156 13.60 -21.73 -8.28
CA ARG A 156 14.37 -22.58 -7.37
C ARG A 156 15.87 -22.47 -7.57
N ARG A 157 16.34 -21.64 -8.49
CA ARG A 157 17.77 -21.56 -8.83
C ARG A 157 18.55 -20.85 -7.72
N VAL A 158 19.76 -21.33 -7.45
CA VAL A 158 20.70 -20.63 -6.58
C VAL A 158 21.12 -19.30 -7.19
N ARG A 159 20.98 -18.23 -6.41
CA ARG A 159 21.24 -16.84 -6.84
C ARG A 159 22.65 -16.31 -6.54
N GLY A 160 23.43 -17.05 -5.73
CA GLY A 160 24.75 -16.59 -5.27
C GLY A 160 24.70 -15.61 -4.10
N ASP A 161 23.57 -14.96 -3.81
CA ASP A 161 23.37 -14.04 -2.70
C ASP A 161 22.74 -14.67 -1.44
N GLU A 162 22.61 -16.00 -1.43
CA GLU A 162 21.82 -16.73 -0.43
C GLU A 162 22.36 -16.62 0.99
N ASN A 163 23.68 -16.52 1.16
CA ASN A 163 24.32 -16.38 2.47
C ASN A 163 23.87 -15.11 3.21
N ILE A 164 23.55 -14.04 2.46
CA ILE A 164 23.12 -12.75 3.00
C ILE A 164 21.60 -12.68 3.03
N ARG A 165 20.93 -12.97 1.90
CA ARG A 165 19.47 -12.79 1.81
C ARG A 165 18.70 -13.84 2.58
N CYS A 166 19.04 -15.13 2.43
CA CYS A 166 18.27 -16.19 3.08
C CYS A 166 18.42 -16.17 4.61
N SER A 167 19.57 -15.71 5.14
CA SER A 167 19.79 -15.55 6.58
C SER A 167 18.96 -14.41 7.17
N GLN A 168 18.85 -13.27 6.48
CA GLN A 168 17.99 -12.13 6.88
C GLN A 168 16.51 -12.49 6.93
N LEU A 169 16.05 -13.45 6.11
CA LEU A 169 14.65 -13.91 6.13
C LEU A 169 14.24 -14.57 7.45
N SER A 170 15.19 -15.10 8.23
CA SER A 170 14.88 -15.70 9.54
C SER A 170 14.22 -14.69 10.49
N GLN A 171 14.61 -13.42 10.42
CA GLN A 171 14.03 -12.33 11.21
C GLN A 171 12.57 -12.07 10.82
N TYR A 172 12.25 -12.13 9.52
CA TYR A 172 10.89 -11.98 9.02
C TYR A 172 10.03 -13.24 9.25
N ARG A 173 10.65 -14.43 9.31
CA ARG A 173 9.97 -15.69 9.68
C ARG A 173 9.64 -15.76 11.17
N ALA A 174 10.45 -15.16 12.04
CA ALA A 174 10.26 -15.12 13.49
C ALA A 174 9.20 -14.09 13.93
N ALA A 175 8.91 -13.09 13.09
CA ALA A 175 7.83 -12.11 13.29
C ALA A 175 6.42 -12.68 13.08
N ARG A 176 6.27 -14.00 12.94
CA ARG A 176 4.98 -14.67 13.08
C ARG A 176 4.48 -14.40 14.50
N ILE A 177 3.42 -13.61 14.59
CA ILE A 177 2.75 -13.31 15.86
C ILE A 177 2.40 -14.65 16.54
N PRO A 178 2.68 -14.80 17.85
CA PRO A 178 2.37 -16.03 18.56
C PRO A 178 0.89 -16.39 18.37
N ARG A 179 0.66 -17.69 18.14
CA ARG A 179 -0.65 -18.34 18.08
C ARG A 179 -1.50 -17.83 19.26
N GLU A 180 -2.72 -17.40 18.97
CA GLU A 180 -3.70 -16.87 19.94
C GLU A 180 -3.66 -17.70 21.23
N VAL A 181 -3.06 -17.13 22.28
CA VAL A 181 -2.94 -17.80 23.57
C VAL A 181 -4.30 -17.68 24.25
N ASP A 182 -4.93 -18.82 24.52
CA ASP A 182 -6.23 -18.96 25.19
C ASP A 182 -6.37 -17.94 26.34
N PHE A 183 -7.32 -17.00 26.20
CA PHE A 183 -7.50 -15.79 27.02
C PHE A 183 -7.98 -16.05 28.46
N LYS A 184 -7.67 -17.21 29.06
CA LYS A 184 -8.15 -17.58 30.39
C LYS A 184 -7.29 -17.08 31.55
N ASP A 185 -6.03 -16.71 31.33
CA ASP A 185 -5.13 -16.26 32.40
C ASP A 185 -4.69 -14.79 32.27
N ARG A 186 -5.64 -13.86 32.49
CA ARG A 186 -5.40 -12.40 32.51
C ARG A 186 -4.51 -11.91 33.66
N SER A 187 -4.07 -12.78 34.58
CA SER A 187 -3.34 -12.35 35.80
C SER A 187 -1.81 -12.41 35.69
N LYS A 188 -1.25 -12.95 34.60
CA LYS A 188 0.22 -13.13 34.45
C LYS A 188 0.87 -12.34 33.31
N LEU A 189 0.11 -11.57 32.54
CA LEU A 189 0.65 -10.62 31.56
C LEU A 189 0.89 -9.25 32.22
N ARG A 190 2.00 -9.11 32.94
CA ARG A 190 2.63 -7.78 33.08
C ARG A 190 3.45 -7.54 31.83
N SER A 191 2.82 -6.90 30.84
CA SER A 191 3.43 -6.53 29.59
C SER A 191 4.41 -5.36 29.80
N ASN A 192 5.66 -5.55 29.38
CA ASN A 192 6.63 -4.48 29.10
C ASN A 192 6.56 -4.04 27.62
N TYR A 193 5.45 -4.31 26.95
CA TYR A 193 5.16 -3.87 25.58
C TYR A 193 3.79 -3.18 25.57
N LEU A 194 3.74 -2.01 24.94
CA LEU A 194 2.73 -0.94 25.05
C LEU A 194 2.97 0.01 26.23
N GLY A 195 3.45 1.21 25.87
CA GLY A 195 3.40 2.36 26.74
C GLY A 195 1.96 2.79 26.92
N ASP A 196 1.37 2.37 28.04
CA ASP A 196 0.15 2.95 28.58
C ASP A 196 0.45 4.39 29.02
N ASN A 197 0.25 5.36 28.13
CA ASN A 197 0.06 6.76 28.51
C ASN A 197 -1.43 7.01 28.76
N GLU A 198 -2.04 6.25 29.65
CA GLU A 198 -3.21 6.73 30.38
C GLU A 198 -2.73 7.43 31.64
N MET A 199 -2.88 8.75 31.69
CA MET A 199 -2.56 9.53 32.88
C MET A 199 -3.46 9.09 34.04
N LEU A 200 -2.89 8.41 35.03
CA LEU A 200 -3.55 8.14 36.31
C LEU A 200 -3.92 9.46 36.99
N ALA A 201 -5.16 9.56 37.48
CA ALA A 201 -5.62 10.72 38.23
C ALA A 201 -4.76 10.92 39.50
N GLN A 202 -4.43 12.18 39.83
CA GLN A 202 -3.60 12.56 40.99
C GLN A 202 -3.92 11.84 42.33
N PRO A 203 -5.18 11.56 42.72
CA PRO A 203 -5.44 10.84 43.97
C PRO A 203 -4.99 9.36 43.98
N GLU A 204 -4.84 8.71 42.81
CA GLU A 204 -4.31 7.34 42.73
C GLU A 204 -2.78 7.30 42.86
N MET A 205 -2.09 8.30 42.30
CA MET A 205 -0.64 8.45 42.43
C MET A 205 -0.21 8.60 43.90
N ASP A 206 -0.99 9.29 44.72
CA ASP A 206 -0.70 9.45 46.15
C ASP A 206 -0.97 8.18 46.97
N ARG A 207 -1.92 7.34 46.54
CA ARG A 207 -2.14 6.01 47.14
C ARG A 207 -0.99 5.06 46.82
N ILE A 208 -0.50 5.08 45.59
CA ILE A 208 0.64 4.27 45.15
C ILE A 208 1.92 4.72 45.85
N ARG A 209 2.16 6.02 46.00
CA ARG A 209 3.30 6.56 46.79
C ARG A 209 3.25 6.12 48.27
N LYS A 210 2.07 6.07 48.88
CA LYS A 210 1.91 5.54 50.25
C LYS A 210 2.18 4.04 50.34
N GLN A 211 1.79 3.26 49.33
CA GLN A 211 2.07 1.83 49.28
C GLN A 211 3.56 1.53 49.07
N ILE A 212 4.25 2.29 48.22
CA ILE A 212 5.70 2.17 47.99
C ILE A 212 6.49 2.54 49.26
N LYS A 213 6.09 3.59 50.00
CA LYS A 213 6.69 3.93 51.30
C LYS A 213 6.52 2.81 52.33
N LYS A 214 5.35 2.14 52.36
CA LYS A 214 5.08 1.02 53.26
C LYS A 214 5.94 -0.21 52.94
N HIS A 215 6.15 -0.49 51.65
CA HIS A 215 6.98 -1.61 51.19
C HIS A 215 8.47 -1.40 51.47
N LYS A 216 8.98 -0.16 51.29
CA LYS A 216 10.37 0.18 51.64
C LYS A 216 10.66 0.11 53.15
N LEU A 217 9.67 0.42 53.99
CA LEU A 217 9.83 0.30 55.44
C LEU A 217 9.86 -1.17 55.88
N GLN A 218 9.05 -2.03 55.25
CA GLN A 218 9.01 -3.48 55.53
C GLN A 218 10.27 -4.21 55.05
N SER A 219 10.86 -3.80 53.92
CA SER A 219 12.12 -4.39 53.43
C SER A 219 13.34 -3.95 54.25
N ALA A 220 13.32 -2.75 54.84
CA ALA A 220 14.41 -2.28 55.71
C ALA A 220 14.42 -2.96 57.10
N THR A 221 13.28 -3.46 57.57
CA THR A 221 13.17 -4.23 58.84
C THR A 221 13.48 -5.72 58.68
N ALA A 222 13.44 -6.26 57.46
CA ALA A 222 13.69 -7.69 57.19
C ALA A 222 15.19 -8.04 57.01
N ALA A 223 16.08 -7.06 56.90
CA ALA A 223 17.52 -7.25 56.69
C ALA A 223 18.37 -7.11 57.98
N ARG A 224 17.76 -7.18 59.18
CA ARG A 224 18.46 -6.96 60.47
C ARG A 224 18.40 -8.14 61.46
N LEU A 225 18.28 -9.37 60.98
CA LEU A 225 18.40 -10.56 61.84
C LEU A 225 19.04 -11.68 61.03
N GLU A 226 20.36 -11.79 61.15
CA GLU A 226 21.14 -13.05 61.17
C GLU A 226 22.63 -12.69 60.99
N MET A 227 23.38 -12.69 62.10
CA MET A 227 24.68 -13.35 62.23
C MET A 227 25.32 -13.02 63.59
N GLY A 228 25.61 -14.06 64.36
CA GLY A 228 26.57 -14.08 65.47
C GLY A 228 27.93 -14.65 65.01
N PRO A 229 28.94 -14.72 65.89
CA PRO A 229 30.20 -13.98 65.73
C PRO A 229 31.42 -14.85 65.42
N ASP A 230 32.62 -14.23 65.51
CA ASP A 230 34.00 -14.77 65.47
C ASP A 230 34.68 -14.50 64.10
N GLU A 231 35.87 -13.90 63.95
CA GLU A 231 37.02 -13.61 64.81
C GLU A 231 37.87 -12.49 64.12
N GLU A 232 38.47 -11.60 64.94
CA GLU A 232 39.85 -11.06 64.89
C GLU A 232 40.64 -11.07 63.55
N ASN A 233 41.45 -10.10 63.12
CA ASN A 233 42.08 -8.91 63.71
C ASN A 233 42.96 -8.24 62.60
N LEU A 234 43.31 -6.96 62.81
CA LEU A 234 44.51 -6.21 62.34
C LEU A 234 44.49 -5.32 61.06
N ALA A 235 44.50 -4.01 61.35
CA ALA A 235 45.33 -2.90 60.84
C ALA A 235 45.15 -2.45 59.36
N GLU A 236 44.58 -1.28 59.04
CA GLU A 236 44.95 0.14 59.25
C GLU A 236 46.19 0.67 58.49
N GLY A 237 45.96 1.73 57.70
CA GLY A 237 46.91 2.67 57.09
C GLY A 237 47.13 2.44 55.59
N GLU A 238 47.10 3.39 54.65
CA GLU A 238 47.02 4.86 54.62
C GLU A 238 46.83 5.24 53.11
N GLU A 239 46.10 6.30 52.78
CA GLU A 239 46.18 7.05 51.49
C GLU A 239 47.52 7.87 51.46
N PRO A 240 48.02 8.52 50.36
CA PRO A 240 47.28 9.20 49.27
C PRO A 240 47.97 9.42 47.87
N GLN A 241 47.17 9.98 46.93
CA GLN A 241 47.43 11.03 45.89
C GLN A 241 48.64 11.07 44.90
N GLU A 242 48.26 11.16 43.61
CA GLU A 242 48.69 12.05 42.49
C GLU A 242 50.17 12.40 42.12
N ALA A 243 50.49 12.08 40.85
CA ALA A 243 51.00 12.95 39.75
C ALA A 243 52.51 13.07 39.37
N ALA A 244 52.69 13.36 38.05
CA ALA A 244 53.88 13.78 37.24
C ALA A 244 54.57 12.65 36.44
N GLY A 245 55.01 12.78 35.17
CA GLY A 245 55.12 13.82 34.12
C GLY A 245 55.95 13.22 32.95
N VAL A 246 55.62 13.44 31.65
CA VAL A 246 56.25 14.40 30.69
C VAL A 246 57.13 13.73 29.59
N GLU A 247 56.79 14.06 28.33
CA GLU A 247 57.53 14.27 27.04
C GLU A 247 58.27 13.17 26.20
N ASP A 248 57.78 13.05 24.95
CA ASP A 248 58.39 13.15 23.59
C ASP A 248 59.63 12.36 23.10
N GLY A 249 59.45 11.69 21.94
CA GLY A 249 60.05 12.14 20.65
C GLY A 249 61.17 11.34 19.93
N ALA A 250 60.80 10.73 18.79
CA ALA A 250 61.52 10.60 17.49
C ALA A 250 62.53 9.45 17.14
N GLU A 251 62.41 9.05 15.85
CA GLU A 251 63.07 8.10 14.88
C GLU A 251 64.64 8.02 14.83
N PRO A 252 65.36 7.22 13.99
CA PRO A 252 65.03 6.65 12.64
C PRO A 252 65.67 5.29 12.15
N GLU A 253 65.33 4.93 10.88
CA GLU A 253 66.07 4.26 9.76
C GLU A 253 66.65 2.81 9.83
N ASP A 254 66.29 1.97 8.81
CA ASP A 254 67.20 1.25 7.88
C ASP A 254 66.44 0.24 6.93
N GLU A 255 66.85 0.18 5.66
CA GLU A 255 66.57 -0.86 4.62
C GLU A 255 67.79 -1.84 4.49
N PRO A 256 67.94 -2.85 3.57
CA PRO A 256 67.10 -3.40 2.47
C PRO A 256 67.07 -4.97 2.35
N ALA A 257 66.41 -5.55 1.31
CA ALA A 257 66.97 -6.51 0.32
C ALA A 257 65.95 -7.48 -0.35
N ALA A 258 66.18 -7.73 -1.65
CA ALA A 258 65.37 -8.44 -2.66
C ALA A 258 65.83 -9.88 -2.96
N ILE A 259 65.02 -10.67 -3.72
CA ILE A 259 65.45 -11.68 -4.73
C ILE A 259 64.43 -11.75 -5.90
N ASP A 260 64.97 -12.02 -7.10
CA ASP A 260 64.58 -11.75 -8.49
C ASP A 260 63.58 -12.66 -9.24
N ALA A 261 63.22 -12.12 -10.43
CA ALA A 261 63.14 -12.75 -11.78
C ALA A 261 61.72 -13.10 -12.30
N ALA A 262 61.31 -12.74 -13.52
CA ALA A 262 61.89 -11.99 -14.64
C ALA A 262 60.73 -11.54 -15.57
N ALA A 263 60.92 -10.42 -16.27
CA ALA A 263 60.06 -9.92 -17.34
C ALA A 263 60.89 -9.82 -18.62
N ASP A 264 60.26 -10.07 -19.77
CA ASP A 264 60.69 -9.56 -21.07
C ASP A 264 59.50 -8.76 -21.63
N ASP A 265 59.75 -7.49 -21.92
CA ASP A 265 58.82 -6.49 -22.44
C ASP A 265 59.20 -6.06 -23.87
N GLU A 266 58.26 -5.35 -24.48
CA GLU A 266 58.36 -4.38 -25.59
C GLU A 266 58.05 -4.87 -27.01
N GLU A 267 56.94 -4.35 -27.57
CA GLU A 267 57.07 -3.41 -28.69
C GLU A 267 55.81 -2.51 -28.83
N ALA A 268 56.06 -1.23 -29.16
CA ALA A 268 55.10 -0.15 -29.25
C ALA A 268 54.39 -0.06 -30.62
N GLY A 269 53.17 0.49 -30.64
CA GLY A 269 52.51 0.96 -31.86
C GLY A 269 51.11 1.55 -31.62
N GLU A 270 50.99 2.88 -31.70
CA GLU A 270 49.73 3.57 -32.06
C GLU A 270 49.66 3.77 -33.59
N PRO A 271 48.55 4.23 -34.25
CA PRO A 271 47.18 4.56 -33.79
C PRO A 271 46.07 3.93 -34.68
N LEU A 272 44.76 4.12 -34.36
CA LEU A 272 43.66 4.56 -35.28
C LEU A 272 42.25 4.41 -34.66
N GLU A 273 41.33 5.21 -35.22
CA GLU A 273 40.05 5.74 -34.72
C GLU A 273 38.81 4.81 -34.66
N GLU A 274 37.75 5.34 -34.01
CA GLU A 274 36.30 4.99 -34.02
C GLU A 274 35.94 3.58 -33.48
N ASP A 275 35.01 3.37 -32.54
CA ASP A 275 33.60 3.77 -32.57
C ASP A 275 32.89 3.31 -31.25
N ARG A 276 31.83 4.03 -30.87
CA ARG A 276 30.65 3.65 -30.07
C ARG A 276 30.76 2.69 -28.85
N ALA A 277 30.42 3.28 -27.70
CA ALA A 277 30.03 2.60 -26.47
C ALA A 277 28.76 1.72 -26.66
N ALA A 278 28.94 0.41 -26.50
CA ALA A 278 27.89 -0.51 -26.07
C ALA A 278 28.32 -1.07 -24.71
N GLY A 279 27.55 -0.78 -23.66
CA GLY A 279 27.82 -1.30 -22.32
C GLY A 279 27.59 -2.81 -22.28
N GLU A 280 28.68 -3.57 -22.22
CA GLU A 280 28.66 -5.01 -21.95
C GLU A 280 28.16 -5.28 -20.53
N LEU A 281 27.28 -6.27 -20.42
CA LEU A 281 26.81 -6.84 -19.16
C LEU A 281 28.00 -7.36 -18.35
N GLY A 282 28.18 -6.81 -17.16
CA GLY A 282 29.22 -7.22 -16.21
C GLY A 282 29.17 -8.72 -15.94
N ASP A 283 30.27 -9.37 -16.28
CA ASP A 283 30.60 -10.75 -16.00
C ASP A 283 30.82 -10.93 -14.48
N VAL A 284 29.83 -11.51 -13.79
CA VAL A 284 30.02 -11.99 -12.42
C VAL A 284 30.66 -13.36 -12.53
N SER A 285 31.96 -13.38 -12.23
CA SER A 285 32.86 -14.54 -12.23
C SER A 285 32.21 -15.83 -11.69
N LEU A 286 32.47 -16.92 -12.44
CA LEU A 286 32.08 -18.29 -12.13
C LEU A 286 32.50 -18.70 -10.71
N VAL A 287 31.49 -18.98 -9.88
CA VAL A 287 31.53 -20.16 -9.00
C VAL A 287 30.52 -21.14 -9.57
N ASP A 288 31.04 -22.26 -10.05
CA ASP A 288 30.32 -23.40 -10.61
C ASP A 288 29.49 -24.08 -9.49
N ILE A 289 28.39 -23.44 -9.08
CA ILE A 289 27.42 -24.06 -8.17
C ILE A 289 26.65 -25.04 -9.04
N ALA A 290 26.89 -26.34 -8.79
CA ALA A 290 26.25 -27.49 -9.44
C ALA A 290 24.88 -27.14 -10.04
N SER A 291 24.72 -27.35 -11.35
CA SER A 291 23.54 -27.00 -12.15
C SER A 291 22.20 -27.57 -11.65
N ASN A 292 22.22 -28.38 -10.59
CA ASN A 292 21.07 -28.99 -9.90
C ASN A 292 20.87 -28.50 -8.44
N ALA A 293 21.64 -27.51 -7.97
CA ALA A 293 21.48 -26.99 -6.62
C ALA A 293 20.16 -26.21 -6.48
N ILE A 294 19.34 -26.59 -5.48
CA ILE A 294 18.09 -25.92 -5.13
C ILE A 294 18.37 -24.81 -4.11
N SER A 295 17.83 -23.63 -4.38
CA SER A 295 17.95 -22.44 -3.52
C SER A 295 17.55 -22.71 -2.07
N ALA A 296 18.28 -22.12 -1.13
CA ALA A 296 17.94 -22.16 0.28
C ALA A 296 16.64 -21.40 0.62
N CYS A 297 16.26 -20.45 -0.22
CA CYS A 297 15.02 -19.70 -0.15
C CYS A 297 14.53 -19.40 -1.58
N PRO A 298 13.77 -20.32 -2.19
CA PRO A 298 13.18 -20.12 -3.51
C PRO A 298 12.33 -18.85 -3.56
N VAL A 299 12.18 -18.26 -4.75
CA VAL A 299 11.37 -17.04 -4.94
C VAL A 299 10.08 -17.39 -5.65
N GLU A 300 8.97 -16.88 -5.14
CA GLU A 300 7.64 -17.03 -5.74
C GLU A 300 7.20 -15.70 -6.37
N ASN A 301 6.81 -15.73 -7.64
CA ASN A 301 6.19 -14.61 -8.36
C ASN A 301 4.66 -14.71 -8.30
N GLY A 302 3.96 -13.64 -8.68
CA GLY A 302 2.49 -13.61 -8.68
C GLY A 302 1.89 -13.28 -7.31
N VAL A 303 2.75 -12.99 -6.32
CA VAL A 303 2.35 -12.72 -4.94
C VAL A 303 2.24 -11.21 -4.71
N VAL A 304 1.20 -10.79 -4.00
CA VAL A 304 0.93 -9.41 -3.62
C VAL A 304 0.74 -9.33 -2.11
N TYR A 305 1.35 -8.31 -1.50
CA TYR A 305 1.29 -8.04 -0.08
C TYR A 305 -0.04 -7.40 0.32
N THR A 306 -0.65 -7.93 1.39
CA THR A 306 -1.78 -7.32 2.09
C THR A 306 -1.52 -7.35 3.60
N PRO A 307 -2.13 -6.45 4.40
CA PRO A 307 -2.04 -6.51 5.86
C PRO A 307 -2.47 -7.85 6.45
N TRP A 308 -3.40 -8.56 5.80
CA TRP A 308 -3.96 -9.84 6.27
C TRP A 308 -3.26 -11.07 5.66
N GLY A 309 -2.04 -10.91 5.16
CA GLY A 309 -1.25 -11.98 4.55
C GLY A 309 -1.10 -11.83 3.04
N SER A 310 0.01 -12.36 2.51
CA SER A 310 0.31 -12.30 1.07
C SER A 310 -0.64 -13.18 0.27
N VAL A 311 -1.11 -12.70 -0.88
CA VAL A 311 -2.08 -13.39 -1.74
C VAL A 311 -1.59 -13.46 -3.17
N MET A 312 -1.92 -14.53 -3.89
CA MET A 312 -1.70 -14.64 -5.32
C MET A 312 -2.76 -13.87 -6.13
N ALA A 313 -2.43 -12.69 -6.63
CA ALA A 313 -3.40 -11.80 -7.27
C ALA A 313 -3.96 -12.37 -8.58
N GLY A 314 -3.15 -13.11 -9.33
CA GLY A 314 -3.58 -13.82 -10.55
C GLY A 314 -4.74 -14.77 -10.28
N THR A 315 -4.65 -15.58 -9.23
CA THR A 315 -5.67 -16.56 -8.82
C THR A 315 -6.95 -15.86 -8.35
N VAL A 316 -6.84 -14.79 -7.57
CA VAL A 316 -7.98 -13.96 -7.14
C VAL A 316 -8.73 -13.41 -8.35
N MET A 317 -8.03 -12.81 -9.32
CA MET A 317 -8.65 -12.25 -10.51
C MET A 317 -9.23 -13.33 -11.45
N ALA A 318 -8.59 -14.50 -11.54
CA ALA A 318 -9.15 -15.63 -12.27
C ALA A 318 -10.45 -16.14 -11.61
N GLY A 319 -10.53 -16.16 -10.28
CA GLY A 319 -11.76 -16.41 -9.53
C GLY A 319 -12.86 -15.39 -9.86
N ILE A 320 -12.53 -14.09 -9.84
CA ILE A 320 -13.49 -13.03 -10.23
C ILE A 320 -13.97 -13.25 -11.67
N ALA A 321 -13.07 -13.51 -12.62
CA ALA A 321 -13.42 -13.76 -14.02
C ALA A 321 -14.33 -15.00 -14.17
N ALA A 322 -14.01 -16.09 -13.48
CA ALA A 322 -14.82 -17.31 -13.45
C ALA A 322 -16.21 -17.07 -12.83
N GLY A 323 -16.30 -16.23 -11.79
CA GLY A 323 -17.57 -15.87 -11.15
C GLY A 323 -18.46 -14.97 -12.01
N LEU A 324 -17.85 -14.16 -12.87
CA LEU A 324 -18.56 -13.32 -13.84
C LEU A 324 -19.07 -14.11 -15.06
N GLU A 325 -18.44 -15.24 -15.38
CA GLU A 325 -18.86 -16.20 -16.40
C GLU A 325 -18.84 -17.63 -15.85
N PRO A 326 -19.78 -17.99 -14.95
CA PRO A 326 -19.77 -19.32 -14.34
C PRO A 326 -20.06 -20.38 -15.41
N GLN A 327 -19.20 -21.40 -15.48
CA GLN A 327 -19.30 -22.48 -16.44
C GLN A 327 -19.13 -23.84 -15.76
N MET A 328 -19.98 -24.79 -16.15
CA MET A 328 -19.90 -26.20 -15.75
C MET A 328 -19.64 -27.04 -16.98
N VAL A 329 -18.39 -27.51 -17.14
CA VAL A 329 -17.96 -28.23 -18.34
C VAL A 329 -17.85 -29.72 -18.04
N GLN A 330 -18.29 -30.57 -18.97
CA GLN A 330 -18.18 -32.02 -18.81
C GLN A 330 -16.74 -32.47 -19.08
N LEU A 331 -16.27 -33.49 -18.36
CA LEU A 331 -14.92 -34.03 -18.50
C LEU A 331 -14.56 -34.37 -19.95
N ARG A 332 -15.51 -34.93 -20.73
CA ARG A 332 -15.32 -35.28 -22.15
C ARG A 332 -14.97 -34.09 -23.05
N ASP A 333 -15.44 -32.89 -22.72
CA ASP A 333 -15.19 -31.67 -23.51
C ASP A 333 -13.87 -31.02 -23.11
N LEU A 334 -13.38 -31.36 -21.90
CA LEU A 334 -12.10 -30.89 -21.38
C LEU A 334 -10.92 -31.79 -21.73
N VAL A 335 -11.13 -33.05 -22.10
CA VAL A 335 -10.06 -33.97 -22.49
C VAL A 335 -10.04 -34.10 -24.01
N SER A 336 -8.95 -33.69 -24.65
CA SER A 336 -8.82 -33.82 -26.11
C SER A 336 -8.89 -35.28 -26.54
N THR A 337 -9.73 -35.57 -27.53
CA THR A 337 -9.86 -36.84 -28.27
C THR A 337 -8.62 -37.15 -29.13
N ARG A 338 -7.39 -36.96 -28.61
CA ARG A 338 -6.14 -37.30 -29.32
C ARG A 338 -5.82 -38.79 -29.31
N THR A 339 -6.52 -39.60 -28.52
CA THR A 339 -6.42 -41.05 -28.57
C THR A 339 -7.83 -41.64 -28.74
N GLY A 340 -8.03 -42.42 -29.81
CA GLY A 340 -9.29 -43.10 -30.13
C GLY A 340 -9.68 -44.22 -29.15
N GLU A 341 -9.24 -44.18 -27.89
CA GLU A 341 -9.38 -45.26 -26.90
C GLU A 341 -10.59 -45.10 -25.96
N TYR A 342 -11.33 -43.99 -26.03
CA TYR A 342 -12.49 -43.73 -25.16
C TYR A 342 -13.85 -44.12 -25.77
N ARG A 343 -13.90 -45.17 -26.58
CA ARG A 343 -15.20 -45.82 -26.91
C ARG A 343 -15.59 -46.93 -25.92
N SER A 344 -14.77 -47.24 -24.92
CA SER A 344 -15.08 -48.35 -24.01
C SER A 344 -14.46 -48.21 -22.63
N ARG A 345 -15.06 -47.38 -21.76
CA ARG A 345 -15.18 -47.73 -20.34
C ARG A 345 -16.24 -46.84 -19.68
N GLN A 346 -17.29 -47.48 -19.19
CA GLN A 346 -18.34 -46.88 -18.38
C GLN A 346 -17.70 -46.24 -17.13
N GLN A 347 -17.43 -44.94 -17.16
CA GLN A 347 -17.34 -44.16 -15.92
C GLN A 347 -18.78 -43.95 -15.43
N VAL A 348 -19.08 -44.50 -14.26
CA VAL A 348 -20.43 -44.61 -13.67
C VAL A 348 -20.98 -43.25 -13.20
N THR A 349 -20.19 -42.17 -13.25
CA THR A 349 -20.64 -40.82 -12.90
C THR A 349 -20.09 -39.78 -13.88
N PRO A 350 -20.94 -38.92 -14.49
CA PRO A 350 -20.49 -37.83 -15.34
C PRO A 350 -19.81 -36.76 -14.47
N MET A 351 -18.47 -36.75 -14.44
CA MET A 351 -17.69 -35.71 -13.77
C MET A 351 -17.84 -34.38 -14.52
N ARG A 352 -18.08 -33.31 -13.76
CA ARG A 352 -18.20 -31.94 -14.26
C ARG A 352 -17.26 -31.04 -13.48
N VAL A 353 -16.59 -30.14 -14.18
CA VAL A 353 -15.67 -29.16 -13.61
C VAL A 353 -16.36 -27.79 -13.65
N ASP A 354 -16.48 -27.17 -12.48
CA ASP A 354 -16.84 -25.76 -12.33
C ASP A 354 -15.59 -24.90 -12.51
N ASN A 355 -15.63 -23.94 -13.42
CA ASN A 355 -14.48 -23.06 -13.67
C ASN A 355 -14.07 -22.24 -12.45
N ARG A 356 -15.01 -21.91 -11.54
CA ARG A 356 -14.70 -21.16 -10.30
C ARG A 356 -13.82 -21.95 -9.37
N TRP A 357 -14.06 -23.25 -9.24
CA TRP A 357 -13.28 -24.15 -8.40
C TRP A 357 -11.92 -24.47 -9.03
N ALA A 358 -11.91 -24.73 -10.34
CA ALA A 358 -10.69 -24.99 -11.09
C ALA A 358 -9.74 -23.78 -11.11
N ALA A 359 -10.28 -22.55 -11.20
CA ALA A 359 -9.47 -21.32 -11.17
C ALA A 359 -8.97 -20.94 -9.77
N THR A 360 -9.42 -21.65 -8.73
CA THR A 360 -9.12 -21.36 -7.32
C THR A 360 -8.61 -22.62 -6.61
N LEU A 361 -9.21 -23.02 -5.47
CA LEU A 361 -8.71 -24.09 -4.59
C LEU A 361 -8.51 -25.43 -5.30
N SER A 362 -9.47 -25.88 -6.11
CA SER A 362 -9.40 -27.21 -6.73
C SER A 362 -8.33 -27.30 -7.82
N GLY A 363 -7.94 -26.18 -8.42
CA GLY A 363 -6.83 -26.10 -9.37
C GLY A 363 -5.50 -26.47 -8.72
N ASP A 364 -5.18 -25.80 -7.62
CA ASP A 364 -3.93 -26.01 -6.88
C ASP A 364 -3.92 -27.36 -6.16
N LEU A 365 -5.06 -27.76 -5.58
CA LEU A 365 -5.20 -29.08 -4.96
C LEU A 365 -5.04 -30.23 -5.96
N ALA A 366 -5.37 -30.03 -7.23
CA ALA A 366 -5.11 -31.04 -8.25
C ALA A 366 -3.61 -31.22 -8.51
N GLU A 367 -2.82 -30.15 -8.47
CA GLU A 367 -1.37 -30.23 -8.55
C GLU A 367 -0.79 -30.98 -7.34
N VAL A 368 -1.29 -30.69 -6.13
CA VAL A 368 -0.92 -31.45 -4.91
C VAL A 368 -1.29 -32.93 -5.05
N SER A 369 -2.49 -33.23 -5.53
CA SER A 369 -3.02 -34.60 -5.68
C SER A 369 -2.18 -35.43 -6.65
N LEU A 370 -1.67 -34.81 -7.71
CA LEU A 370 -0.96 -35.51 -8.78
C LEU A 370 0.56 -35.51 -8.59
N LEU A 371 1.16 -34.45 -8.03
CA LEU A 371 2.62 -34.31 -7.96
C LEU A 371 3.21 -34.63 -6.59
N HIS A 372 2.44 -34.43 -5.51
CA HIS A 372 2.94 -34.59 -4.14
C HIS A 372 2.32 -35.81 -3.44
N ALA A 373 1.00 -35.95 -3.45
CA ALA A 373 0.32 -37.06 -2.75
C ALA A 373 0.76 -38.49 -3.13
N PRO A 374 1.20 -38.78 -4.38
CA PRO A 374 1.71 -40.12 -4.73
C PRO A 374 3.05 -40.48 -4.09
N SER A 375 3.88 -39.50 -3.75
CA SER A 375 5.25 -39.73 -3.25
C SER A 375 5.36 -39.75 -1.73
N VAL A 376 4.30 -39.38 -1.00
CA VAL A 376 4.31 -39.27 0.47
C VAL A 376 3.12 -39.95 1.14
N ALA A 377 3.30 -40.38 2.39
CA ALA A 377 2.23 -40.89 3.24
C ALA A 377 1.41 -39.77 3.93
N ASN A 378 2.04 -38.63 4.23
CA ASN A 378 1.38 -37.45 4.80
C ASN A 378 1.54 -36.28 3.85
N VAL A 379 0.42 -35.82 3.27
CA VAL A 379 0.41 -34.68 2.34
C VAL A 379 0.72 -33.40 3.12
N GLN A 380 1.74 -32.67 2.66
CA GLN A 380 2.09 -31.35 3.19
C GLN A 380 1.53 -30.26 2.26
N ILE A 381 0.88 -29.26 2.85
CA ILE A 381 0.30 -28.10 2.17
C ILE A 381 0.66 -26.86 2.98
N GLY A 382 0.79 -25.71 2.32
CA GLY A 382 1.06 -24.44 2.98
C GLY A 382 2.56 -24.17 3.12
N ALA A 383 3.22 -24.00 1.97
CA ALA A 383 4.58 -23.49 1.95
C ALA A 383 4.55 -22.00 2.36
N ALA A 384 4.96 -21.73 3.60
CA ALA A 384 5.06 -20.37 4.12
C ALA A 384 6.22 -19.60 3.48
N GLY A 385 6.10 -18.28 3.42
CA GLY A 385 7.14 -17.40 2.90
C GLY A 385 7.24 -16.07 3.65
N ALA A 386 8.16 -15.22 3.20
CA ALA A 386 8.43 -13.90 3.73
C ALA A 386 8.93 -12.96 2.62
N TRP A 387 8.66 -11.66 2.77
CA TRP A 387 9.11 -10.64 1.83
C TRP A 387 10.56 -10.25 2.06
N ASN A 388 11.21 -9.77 1.00
CA ASN A 388 12.55 -9.18 1.06
C ASN A 388 12.64 -7.98 2.02
N ARG A 389 11.55 -7.20 2.09
CA ARG A 389 11.40 -5.99 2.89
C ARG A 389 9.96 -5.86 3.37
N THR A 390 9.81 -5.11 4.45
CA THR A 390 8.55 -4.93 5.19
C THR A 390 7.75 -3.73 4.69
N VAL A 391 8.50 -2.79 4.10
CA VAL A 391 8.04 -1.63 3.35
C VAL A 391 8.50 -1.79 1.92
N ALA A 392 7.66 -1.38 0.96
CA ALA A 392 7.90 -1.56 -0.47
C ALA A 392 8.33 -3.01 -0.82
N PRO A 393 7.54 -4.03 -0.45
CA PRO A 393 7.87 -5.43 -0.74
C PRO A 393 7.96 -5.63 -2.26
N ARG A 394 9.04 -6.26 -2.75
CA ARG A 394 9.29 -6.44 -4.21
C ARG A 394 9.30 -7.90 -4.66
N TRP A 395 9.74 -8.80 -3.78
CA TRP A 395 9.88 -10.22 -4.07
C TRP A 395 9.67 -11.05 -2.81
N TYR A 396 9.00 -12.18 -3.00
CA TYR A 396 8.54 -13.07 -1.94
C TYR A 396 9.35 -14.37 -1.94
N PHE A 397 9.88 -14.72 -0.78
CA PHE A 397 10.73 -15.89 -0.61
C PHE A 397 10.00 -16.98 0.15
N LEU A 398 10.12 -18.21 -0.33
CA LEU A 398 9.62 -19.39 0.33
C LEU A 398 10.57 -19.87 1.42
N SER A 399 9.98 -20.35 2.51
CA SER A 399 10.73 -20.89 3.65
C SER A 399 11.15 -22.35 3.46
N GLN A 400 10.51 -23.03 2.53
CA GLN A 400 10.70 -24.42 2.19
C GLN A 400 11.28 -24.54 0.78
N ARG A 401 12.01 -25.63 0.52
CA ARG A 401 12.67 -25.89 -0.77
C ARG A 401 11.90 -26.88 -1.65
N GLU A 402 11.04 -27.66 -1.01
CA GLU A 402 10.27 -28.75 -1.59
C GLU A 402 8.81 -28.60 -1.16
N ASN A 403 7.91 -29.39 -1.77
CA ASN A 403 6.49 -29.40 -1.46
C ASN A 403 5.79 -28.05 -1.72
N LEU A 404 6.10 -27.47 -2.87
CA LEU A 404 5.70 -26.11 -3.26
C LEU A 404 4.47 -26.09 -4.18
N GLN A 405 3.70 -27.19 -4.23
CA GLN A 405 2.52 -27.31 -5.10
C GLN A 405 1.31 -26.53 -4.58
N MET A 406 1.33 -26.11 -3.31
CA MET A 406 0.31 -25.23 -2.72
C MET A 406 0.92 -24.38 -1.61
N THR A 407 1.22 -23.12 -1.93
CA THR A 407 1.82 -22.13 -1.02
C THR A 407 0.76 -21.45 -0.14
N ASP A 408 1.20 -20.78 0.93
CA ASP A 408 0.29 -19.97 1.75
C ASP A 408 -0.39 -18.85 0.94
N SER A 409 0.29 -18.30 -0.06
CA SER A 409 -0.23 -17.28 -0.98
C SER A 409 -1.33 -17.83 -1.88
N GLU A 410 -1.16 -19.05 -2.38
CA GLU A 410 -2.15 -19.78 -3.17
C GLU A 410 -3.37 -20.17 -2.33
N ILE A 411 -3.17 -20.66 -1.10
CA ILE A 411 -4.29 -20.98 -0.20
C ILE A 411 -5.17 -19.75 0.04
N ARG A 412 -4.56 -18.62 0.44
CA ARG A 412 -5.32 -17.37 0.68
C ARG A 412 -6.03 -16.90 -0.58
N ALA A 413 -5.33 -16.89 -1.71
CA ALA A 413 -5.93 -16.48 -2.98
C ALA A 413 -7.02 -17.43 -3.48
N GLY A 414 -6.91 -18.72 -3.22
CA GLY A 414 -7.92 -19.70 -3.55
C GLY A 414 -9.20 -19.49 -2.74
N ILE A 415 -9.07 -19.22 -1.44
CA ILE A 415 -10.22 -18.87 -0.58
C ILE A 415 -10.82 -17.55 -1.05
N ASP A 416 -10.02 -16.48 -1.12
CA ASP A 416 -10.47 -15.14 -1.48
C ASP A 416 -11.08 -15.11 -2.88
N GLY A 417 -10.42 -15.75 -3.85
CA GLY A 417 -10.88 -15.90 -5.23
C GLY A 417 -12.21 -16.64 -5.32
N LEU A 418 -12.40 -17.73 -4.57
CA LEU A 418 -13.67 -18.48 -4.58
C LEU A 418 -14.80 -17.66 -3.94
N LEU A 419 -14.50 -16.95 -2.85
CA LEU A 419 -15.44 -16.10 -2.12
C LEU A 419 -15.92 -14.92 -2.97
N LEU A 420 -15.01 -14.32 -3.73
CA LEU A 420 -15.35 -13.30 -4.72
C LEU A 420 -16.12 -13.93 -5.89
N ALA A 421 -15.70 -15.08 -6.40
CA ALA A 421 -16.36 -15.78 -7.51
C ALA A 421 -17.82 -16.15 -7.20
N THR A 422 -18.13 -16.54 -5.96
CA THR A 422 -19.49 -16.92 -5.55
C THR A 422 -20.42 -15.73 -5.44
N ASN A 423 -19.91 -14.53 -5.13
CA ASN A 423 -20.73 -13.36 -4.83
C ASN A 423 -20.73 -12.28 -5.93
N VAL A 424 -19.72 -12.24 -6.81
CA VAL A 424 -19.54 -11.14 -7.78
C VAL A 424 -20.71 -10.97 -8.74
N ALA A 425 -21.40 -12.04 -9.12
CA ALA A 425 -22.57 -11.98 -9.99
C ALA A 425 -23.74 -11.21 -9.33
N GLU A 426 -23.96 -11.42 -8.03
CA GLU A 426 -24.97 -10.70 -7.24
C GLU A 426 -24.56 -9.23 -7.07
N TRP A 427 -23.30 -8.98 -6.74
CA TRP A 427 -22.78 -7.62 -6.58
C TRP A 427 -22.90 -6.79 -7.86
N ARG A 428 -22.59 -7.40 -9.01
CA ARG A 428 -22.76 -6.77 -10.32
C ARG A 428 -24.24 -6.49 -10.65
N SER A 429 -25.16 -7.38 -10.26
CA SER A 429 -26.59 -7.15 -10.50
C SER A 429 -27.14 -6.03 -9.61
N ARG A 430 -26.60 -5.87 -8.39
CA ARG A 430 -26.94 -4.79 -7.46
C ARG A 430 -26.34 -3.44 -7.87
N ALA A 431 -25.11 -3.43 -8.38
CA ALA A 431 -24.38 -2.23 -8.80
C ALA A 431 -24.04 -2.27 -10.30
N ASN A 432 -24.92 -1.71 -11.13
CA ASN A 432 -24.65 -1.59 -12.55
C ASN A 432 -23.44 -0.66 -12.79
N GLY A 433 -22.40 -1.15 -13.47
CA GLY A 433 -21.14 -0.43 -13.66
C GLY A 433 -20.09 -0.64 -12.56
N LEU A 434 -20.27 -1.65 -11.68
CA LEU A 434 -19.23 -2.08 -10.73
C LEU A 434 -17.91 -2.37 -11.45
N ARG A 435 -16.83 -1.75 -10.98
CA ARG A 435 -15.47 -1.85 -11.54
C ARG A 435 -14.62 -2.89 -10.81
N LEU A 436 -13.58 -3.40 -11.47
CA LEU A 436 -12.68 -4.41 -10.89
C LEU A 436 -11.90 -3.81 -9.72
N SER A 437 -11.37 -2.60 -9.90
CA SER A 437 -10.64 -1.89 -8.83
C SER A 437 -11.49 -1.66 -7.58
N GLN A 438 -12.79 -1.42 -7.75
CA GLN A 438 -13.72 -1.20 -6.64
C GLN A 438 -13.94 -2.49 -5.84
N VAL A 439 -14.08 -3.64 -6.50
CA VAL A 439 -14.22 -4.94 -5.82
C VAL A 439 -12.97 -5.26 -5.01
N LEU A 440 -11.78 -5.07 -5.59
CA LEU A 440 -10.51 -5.30 -4.91
C LEU A 440 -10.32 -4.34 -3.73
N ASP A 441 -10.57 -3.04 -3.90
CA ASP A 441 -10.47 -2.03 -2.84
C ASP A 441 -11.46 -2.32 -1.69
N MET A 442 -12.70 -2.70 -1.99
CA MET A 442 -13.67 -3.06 -0.95
C MET A 442 -13.24 -4.33 -0.18
N TYR A 443 -12.84 -5.39 -0.88
CA TYR A 443 -12.53 -6.69 -0.27
C TYR A 443 -11.24 -6.69 0.56
N TYR A 444 -10.20 -5.98 0.09
CA TYR A 444 -8.94 -5.79 0.78
C TYR A 444 -8.93 -4.48 1.60
N SER A 445 -10.07 -4.12 2.18
CA SER A 445 -10.18 -3.04 3.16
C SER A 445 -10.92 -3.51 4.40
N GLN A 446 -10.87 -2.68 5.45
CA GLN A 446 -11.62 -2.90 6.68
C GLN A 446 -13.15 -2.89 6.48
N ARG A 447 -13.62 -2.36 5.34
CA ARG A 447 -15.04 -2.21 5.06
C ARG A 447 -15.72 -3.50 4.65
N GLY A 448 -15.10 -4.27 3.76
CA GLY A 448 -15.75 -5.38 3.04
C GLY A 448 -16.66 -4.94 1.89
N VAL A 449 -17.14 -5.92 1.11
CA VAL A 449 -17.91 -5.70 -0.12
C VAL A 449 -19.40 -5.57 0.19
N PHE A 450 -19.94 -4.35 0.09
CA PHE A 450 -21.34 -3.99 0.40
C PHE A 450 -21.86 -4.39 1.79
N ASN A 451 -21.02 -4.99 2.62
CA ASN A 451 -21.21 -5.35 4.03
C ASN A 451 -19.83 -5.63 4.66
N ASP A 452 -19.78 -5.77 5.98
CA ASP A 452 -18.56 -6.06 6.74
C ASP A 452 -18.28 -7.54 6.97
N THR A 453 -19.12 -8.43 6.40
CA THR A 453 -18.96 -9.87 6.54
C THR A 453 -17.96 -10.41 5.53
N VAL A 454 -18.00 -9.92 4.29
CA VAL A 454 -17.16 -10.40 3.19
C VAL A 454 -15.96 -9.48 3.00
N ARG A 455 -14.85 -9.84 3.65
CA ARG A 455 -13.55 -9.15 3.57
C ARG A 455 -12.40 -10.13 3.85
N SER A 456 -11.22 -9.79 3.36
CA SER A 456 -10.00 -10.62 3.45
C SER A 456 -9.67 -11.11 4.87
N CYS A 457 -9.81 -10.27 5.90
CA CYS A 457 -9.53 -10.65 7.29
C CYS A 457 -10.49 -11.70 7.88
N ASN A 458 -11.66 -11.92 7.29
CA ASN A 458 -12.63 -12.95 7.70
C ASN A 458 -12.48 -14.26 6.92
N ARG A 459 -11.49 -14.38 6.01
CA ARG A 459 -11.41 -15.52 5.08
C ARG A 459 -11.38 -16.89 5.76
N ARG A 460 -10.71 -16.98 6.91
CA ARG A 460 -10.57 -18.22 7.69
C ARG A 460 -11.93 -18.70 8.19
N ASP A 461 -12.73 -17.77 8.71
CA ASP A 461 -14.05 -18.07 9.28
C ASP A 461 -15.08 -18.37 8.17
N LEU A 462 -14.87 -17.82 6.98
CA LEU A 462 -15.73 -18.05 5.81
C LEU A 462 -15.38 -19.31 5.01
N PHE A 463 -14.21 -19.92 5.24
CA PHE A 463 -13.73 -21.06 4.48
C PHE A 463 -14.73 -22.22 4.42
N THR A 464 -15.27 -22.65 5.57
CA THR A 464 -16.22 -23.78 5.63
C THR A 464 -17.54 -23.49 4.94
N THR A 465 -17.90 -22.20 4.83
CA THR A 465 -19.12 -21.74 4.17
C THR A 465 -18.96 -21.69 2.65
N VAL A 466 -17.82 -21.18 2.18
CA VAL A 466 -17.57 -21.02 0.73
C VAL A 466 -17.07 -22.31 0.08
N ALA A 467 -16.35 -23.16 0.82
CA ALA A 467 -15.79 -24.41 0.33
C ALA A 467 -16.26 -25.63 1.15
N PRO A 468 -17.53 -26.07 1.02
CA PRO A 468 -18.00 -27.29 1.67
C PRO A 468 -17.15 -28.50 1.27
N MET A 469 -16.75 -29.31 2.25
CA MET A 469 -15.77 -30.39 2.05
C MET A 469 -16.14 -31.36 0.93
N GLN A 470 -17.42 -31.71 0.83
CA GLN A 470 -17.89 -32.61 -0.22
C GLN A 470 -17.66 -32.02 -1.62
N GLN A 471 -18.05 -30.76 -1.85
CA GLN A 471 -17.86 -30.10 -3.14
C GLN A 471 -16.38 -29.92 -3.46
N LEU A 472 -15.57 -29.55 -2.46
CA LEU A 472 -14.13 -29.41 -2.61
C LEU A 472 -13.48 -30.71 -3.10
N ARG A 473 -13.85 -31.86 -2.51
CA ARG A 473 -13.37 -33.19 -2.93
C ARG A 473 -13.81 -33.51 -4.35
N GLU A 474 -15.10 -33.39 -4.65
CA GLU A 474 -15.66 -33.71 -5.97
C GLU A 474 -15.01 -32.88 -7.09
N GLN A 475 -14.83 -31.57 -6.88
CA GLN A 475 -14.20 -30.68 -7.85
C GLN A 475 -12.69 -30.94 -7.99
N THR A 476 -12.00 -31.26 -6.89
CA THR A 476 -10.57 -31.62 -6.93
C THR A 476 -10.34 -32.92 -7.70
N VAL A 477 -11.18 -33.94 -7.50
CA VAL A 477 -11.10 -35.21 -8.26
C VAL A 477 -11.37 -34.97 -9.74
N ALA A 478 -12.41 -34.21 -10.06
CA ALA A 478 -12.79 -33.92 -11.43
C ALA A 478 -11.66 -33.19 -12.18
N PHE A 479 -11.08 -32.15 -11.57
CA PHE A 479 -10.01 -31.39 -12.19
C PHE A 479 -8.67 -32.15 -12.22
N SER A 480 -8.35 -32.94 -11.19
CA SER A 480 -7.17 -33.83 -11.21
C SER A 480 -7.24 -34.84 -12.37
N THR A 481 -8.44 -35.33 -12.70
CA THR A 481 -8.64 -36.23 -13.84
C THR A 481 -8.37 -35.53 -15.18
N VAL A 482 -8.68 -34.23 -15.30
CA VAL A 482 -8.32 -33.43 -16.48
C VAL A 482 -6.81 -33.23 -16.55
N LEU A 483 -6.22 -32.81 -15.43
CA LEU A 483 -4.81 -32.44 -15.37
C LEU A 483 -3.88 -33.64 -15.59
N ASP A 484 -4.25 -34.84 -15.11
CA ASP A 484 -3.55 -36.10 -15.38
C ASP A 484 -3.34 -36.36 -16.88
N LYS A 485 -4.25 -35.90 -17.75
CA LYS A 485 -4.15 -36.11 -19.21
C LYS A 485 -3.30 -35.08 -19.93
N GLU A 486 -3.06 -33.94 -19.31
CA GLU A 486 -2.32 -32.83 -19.91
C GLU A 486 -0.90 -32.72 -19.36
N MET A 487 -0.70 -33.15 -18.11
CA MET A 487 0.57 -33.06 -17.42
C MET A 487 1.50 -34.20 -17.78
N GLN A 488 2.75 -33.87 -18.05
CA GLN A 488 3.81 -34.87 -18.28
C GLN A 488 4.35 -35.34 -16.93
N MET A 489 3.85 -36.47 -16.44
CA MET A 489 4.30 -37.09 -15.19
C MET A 489 5.29 -38.23 -15.47
N PRO A 490 6.30 -38.46 -14.60
CA PRO A 490 7.23 -39.57 -14.73
C PRO A 490 6.62 -40.93 -14.35
N PHE A 491 5.34 -40.96 -13.94
CA PHE A 491 4.62 -42.15 -13.51
C PHE A 491 3.18 -42.12 -14.04
N THR A 492 2.49 -43.26 -13.97
CA THR A 492 1.09 -43.40 -14.38
C THR A 492 0.22 -43.66 -13.15
N VAL A 493 -0.88 -42.92 -13.01
CA VAL A 493 -1.82 -43.05 -11.91
C VAL A 493 -3.14 -43.64 -12.40
N ASN A 494 -3.76 -44.50 -11.61
CA ASN A 494 -5.10 -45.02 -11.92
C ASN A 494 -6.20 -44.13 -11.32
N GLN A 495 -7.43 -44.22 -11.84
CA GLN A 495 -8.52 -43.34 -11.42
C GLN A 495 -8.86 -43.47 -9.91
N GLN A 496 -8.78 -44.66 -9.34
CA GLN A 496 -9.10 -44.88 -7.92
C GLN A 496 -8.06 -44.21 -7.01
N ALA A 497 -6.79 -44.22 -7.41
CA ALA A 497 -5.71 -43.54 -6.71
C ALA A 497 -5.89 -42.03 -6.77
N ILE A 498 -6.32 -41.46 -7.92
CA ILE A 498 -6.63 -40.03 -8.03
C ILE A 498 -7.67 -39.63 -6.97
N ILE A 499 -8.75 -40.42 -6.82
CA ILE A 499 -9.79 -40.15 -5.80
C ILE A 499 -9.16 -40.12 -4.40
N ASN A 500 -8.40 -41.15 -4.04
CA ASN A 500 -7.77 -41.24 -2.73
C ASN A 500 -6.74 -40.12 -2.48
N PHE A 501 -5.99 -39.71 -3.50
CA PHE A 501 -5.01 -38.63 -3.40
C PHE A 501 -5.67 -37.27 -3.24
N SER A 502 -6.76 -37.02 -3.97
CA SER A 502 -7.56 -35.80 -3.81
C SER A 502 -8.23 -35.72 -2.44
N ASP A 503 -8.76 -36.82 -1.90
CA ASP A 503 -9.30 -36.86 -0.54
C ASP A 503 -8.22 -36.49 0.48
N ARG A 504 -7.01 -37.08 0.37
CA ARG A 504 -5.89 -36.75 1.27
C ARG A 504 -5.42 -35.29 1.14
N ALA A 505 -5.40 -34.74 -0.07
CA ALA A 505 -5.01 -33.34 -0.30
C ALA A 505 -6.04 -32.36 0.30
N THR A 506 -7.33 -32.61 0.08
CA THR A 506 -8.41 -31.78 0.66
C THR A 506 -8.45 -31.85 2.18
N ASP A 507 -8.24 -33.04 2.76
CA ASP A 507 -8.15 -33.21 4.21
C ASP A 507 -6.94 -32.49 4.82
N ALA A 508 -5.79 -32.53 4.14
CA ALA A 508 -4.61 -31.78 4.57
C ALA A 508 -4.89 -30.26 4.58
N LEU A 509 -5.55 -29.72 3.54
CA LEU A 509 -5.93 -28.31 3.49
C LEU A 509 -6.90 -27.93 4.61
N ALA A 510 -7.93 -28.75 4.83
CA ALA A 510 -8.94 -28.53 5.87
C ALA A 510 -8.34 -28.43 7.27
N ASN A 511 -7.31 -29.23 7.53
CA ASN A 511 -6.59 -29.23 8.80
C ASN A 511 -5.57 -28.07 8.90
N TYR A 512 -4.99 -27.65 7.78
CA TYR A 512 -3.99 -26.59 7.72
C TYR A 512 -4.57 -25.21 8.06
N ILE A 513 -5.68 -24.84 7.42
CA ILE A 513 -6.28 -23.49 7.52
C ILE A 513 -6.52 -23.05 8.98
N PRO A 514 -7.17 -23.82 9.86
CA PRO A 514 -7.42 -23.38 11.23
C PRO A 514 -6.17 -23.39 12.13
N THR A 515 -5.12 -24.14 11.80
CA THR A 515 -3.99 -24.40 12.71
C THR A 515 -2.69 -23.67 12.37
N ALA A 516 -2.49 -23.32 11.10
CA ALA A 516 -1.23 -22.81 10.57
C ALA A 516 -1.36 -21.52 9.76
N LEU A 517 -2.55 -21.17 9.25
CA LEU A 517 -2.78 -19.92 8.53
C LEU A 517 -2.91 -18.75 9.53
N ASN A 518 -1.79 -18.08 9.80
CA ASN A 518 -1.70 -16.98 10.77
C ASN A 518 -2.07 -15.62 10.14
N ASP A 519 -3.35 -15.41 9.88
CA ASP A 519 -3.86 -14.13 9.38
C ASP A 519 -4.22 -13.18 10.53
N LEU A 520 -4.02 -11.87 10.33
CA LEU A 520 -4.42 -10.85 11.30
C LEU A 520 -5.95 -10.74 11.38
N SER A 521 -6.48 -10.56 12.58
CA SER A 521 -7.90 -10.25 12.76
C SER A 521 -8.21 -8.84 12.27
N CYS A 522 -9.47 -8.59 11.87
CA CYS A 522 -9.90 -7.26 11.43
C CYS A 522 -9.74 -6.20 12.52
N GLU A 523 -9.91 -6.60 13.79
CA GLU A 523 -9.74 -5.72 14.96
C GLU A 523 -8.29 -5.31 15.16
N ALA A 524 -7.34 -6.25 15.00
CA ALA A 524 -5.91 -5.97 15.14
C ALA A 524 -5.38 -4.97 14.10
N THR A 525 -6.01 -4.90 12.93
CA THR A 525 -5.63 -3.99 11.84
C THR A 525 -6.49 -2.72 11.79
N ALA A 526 -7.38 -2.49 12.77
CA ALA A 526 -8.23 -1.32 12.78
C ALA A 526 -7.40 -0.04 13.02
N ILE A 527 -7.73 1.05 12.30
CA ILE A 527 -7.06 2.36 12.48
C ILE A 527 -7.32 2.89 13.89
N VAL A 528 -8.53 2.70 14.40
CA VAL A 528 -8.88 3.03 15.78
C VAL A 528 -9.46 1.79 16.41
N MET A 529 -8.80 1.30 17.47
CA MET A 529 -9.25 0.14 18.22
C MET A 529 -10.68 0.36 18.72
N ASN A 530 -11.53 -0.66 18.58
CA ASN A 530 -12.96 -0.63 18.93
C ASN A 530 -13.83 0.37 18.16
N ASP A 531 -13.30 1.05 17.13
CA ASP A 531 -14.09 1.94 16.27
C ASP A 531 -14.42 1.23 14.94
N PRO A 532 -15.69 0.86 14.71
CA PRO A 532 -16.10 0.18 13.48
C PRO A 532 -16.22 1.14 12.28
N THR A 533 -15.94 2.43 12.46
CA THR A 533 -16.10 3.44 11.42
C THR A 533 -14.93 3.42 10.43
N VAL A 534 -15.24 3.71 9.16
CA VAL A 534 -14.23 3.77 8.09
C VAL A 534 -13.74 5.19 7.93
N TRP A 535 -12.42 5.38 7.97
CA TRP A 535 -11.76 6.68 7.90
C TRP A 535 -11.00 6.78 6.58
N ARG A 536 -11.32 7.79 5.76
CA ARG A 536 -10.64 8.02 4.48
C ARG A 536 -10.00 9.39 4.45
N THR A 537 -8.70 9.38 4.23
CA THR A 537 -7.88 10.58 4.14
C THR A 537 -8.00 11.25 2.81
N ALA A 538 -8.19 12.56 2.82
CA ALA A 538 -8.08 13.40 1.64
C ALA A 538 -7.21 14.60 2.01
N ALA A 539 -5.97 14.60 1.55
CA ALA A 539 -5.01 15.66 1.84
C ALA A 539 -4.14 16.02 0.62
N ASP A 540 -3.62 17.23 0.62
CA ASP A 540 -2.50 17.68 -0.19
C ASP A 540 -1.25 17.60 0.70
N LEU A 541 -0.44 16.57 0.50
CA LEU A 541 0.70 16.22 1.34
C LEU A 541 2.01 16.69 0.71
N TYR A 542 2.64 17.70 1.31
CA TYR A 542 3.97 18.18 0.92
C TYR A 542 5.02 17.53 1.82
N ILE A 543 5.80 16.60 1.29
CA ILE A 543 6.83 15.86 2.04
C ILE A 543 8.19 16.48 1.74
N PHE A 544 8.81 17.11 2.73
CA PHE A 544 10.17 17.62 2.65
C PHE A 544 11.13 16.58 3.22
N VAL A 545 12.07 16.11 2.41
CA VAL A 545 13.05 15.09 2.79
C VAL A 545 14.43 15.72 2.89
N ASP A 546 15.06 15.58 4.05
CA ASP A 546 16.48 15.91 4.25
C ASP A 546 17.36 14.79 3.66
N ALA A 547 18.16 15.15 2.66
CA ALA A 547 19.06 14.20 1.98
C ALA A 547 20.25 13.74 2.85
N ALA A 548 20.42 14.28 4.06
CA ALA A 548 21.35 13.73 5.05
C ALA A 548 20.94 12.33 5.54
N TRP A 549 19.66 11.97 5.43
CA TRP A 549 19.22 10.60 5.68
C TRP A 549 19.79 9.65 4.61
N PRO A 550 20.21 8.43 4.98
CA PRO A 550 20.51 7.39 3.99
C PRO A 550 19.29 7.16 3.09
N HIS A 551 19.50 7.02 1.78
CA HIS A 551 18.43 6.79 0.80
C HIS A 551 17.51 5.65 1.23
N ARG A 552 18.06 4.55 1.76
CA ARG A 552 17.29 3.39 2.22
C ARG A 552 16.22 3.77 3.26
N ASP A 553 16.58 4.62 4.20
CA ASP A 553 15.73 4.98 5.33
C ASP A 553 14.68 6.01 4.90
N ALA A 554 15.12 7.06 4.19
CA ALA A 554 14.22 8.06 3.59
C ALA A 554 13.19 7.41 2.65
N TYR A 555 13.63 6.53 1.75
CA TYR A 555 12.77 5.78 0.85
C TYR A 555 11.76 4.92 1.61
N SER A 556 12.19 4.20 2.64
CA SER A 556 11.31 3.34 3.44
C SER A 556 10.29 4.17 4.22
N VAL A 557 10.69 5.29 4.81
CA VAL A 557 9.75 6.16 5.55
C VAL A 557 8.69 6.73 4.62
N VAL A 558 9.10 7.35 3.51
CA VAL A 558 8.16 7.97 2.56
C VAL A 558 7.28 6.92 1.91
N SER A 559 7.84 5.78 1.47
CA SER A 559 7.06 4.69 0.88
C SER A 559 5.99 4.16 1.84
N HIS A 560 6.31 3.96 3.12
CA HIS A 560 5.34 3.44 4.07
C HIS A 560 4.22 4.43 4.34
N ILE A 561 4.54 5.72 4.44
CA ILE A 561 3.54 6.79 4.59
C ILE A 561 2.62 6.83 3.38
N LEU A 562 3.16 6.80 2.17
CA LEU A 562 2.36 6.84 0.94
C LEU A 562 1.47 5.60 0.76
N ASP A 563 1.95 4.40 1.11
CA ASP A 563 1.15 3.17 1.03
C ASP A 563 0.07 3.07 2.13
N SER A 564 0.27 3.76 3.26
CA SER A 564 -0.67 3.76 4.40
C SER A 564 -1.69 4.89 4.37
N VAL A 565 -1.40 5.96 3.63
CA VAL A 565 -2.33 7.04 3.33
C VAL A 565 -3.06 6.70 2.05
N ASP A 566 -4.34 7.07 1.94
CA ASP A 566 -5.17 6.77 0.78
C ASP A 566 -4.79 7.65 -0.41
N VAL A 567 -3.63 7.39 -1.02
CA VAL A 567 -3.14 8.10 -2.22
C VAL A 567 -3.96 7.67 -3.43
N GLY A 568 -4.40 8.65 -4.20
CA GLY A 568 -5.20 8.41 -5.39
C GLY A 568 -6.19 9.52 -5.68
N ARG A 569 -6.91 9.37 -6.78
CA ARG A 569 -7.92 10.32 -7.26
C ARG A 569 -8.93 10.75 -6.20
N PHE A 570 -9.41 9.81 -5.37
CA PHE A 570 -10.45 10.06 -4.38
C PHE A 570 -9.93 10.56 -3.03
N GLY A 571 -8.61 10.48 -2.81
CA GLY A 571 -8.01 10.71 -1.50
C GLY A 571 -6.91 11.76 -1.58
N THR A 572 -5.68 11.33 -1.32
CA THR A 572 -4.52 12.19 -1.10
C THR A 572 -3.69 12.35 -2.37
N THR A 573 -3.25 13.58 -2.62
CA THR A 573 -2.16 13.89 -3.55
C THR A 573 -0.91 14.25 -2.77
N TYR A 574 0.26 13.92 -3.32
CA TYR A 574 1.52 14.19 -2.63
C TYR A 574 2.53 14.85 -3.57
N THR A 575 3.47 15.56 -2.96
CA THR A 575 4.63 16.17 -3.62
C THR A 575 5.84 15.90 -2.73
N VAL A 576 6.94 15.40 -3.29
CA VAL A 576 8.18 15.17 -2.54
C VAL A 576 9.19 16.25 -2.91
N LEU A 577 9.73 16.94 -1.91
CA LEU A 577 10.65 18.06 -2.07
C LEU A 577 11.90 17.86 -1.21
N ASN A 578 13.01 18.48 -1.60
CA ASN A 578 14.22 18.51 -0.79
C ASN A 578 14.08 19.54 0.35
N ALA A 579 14.52 19.17 1.57
CA ALA A 579 14.38 20.01 2.76
C ALA A 579 15.44 21.12 2.90
N ARG A 580 16.47 21.15 2.06
CA ARG A 580 17.54 22.16 2.04
C ARG A 580 17.22 23.32 1.10
N ASP A 581 16.86 23.05 -0.14
CA ASP A 581 16.65 24.08 -1.17
C ASP A 581 15.18 24.24 -1.60
N GLY A 582 14.32 23.28 -1.28
CA GLY A 582 12.92 23.27 -1.71
C GLY A 582 12.74 22.90 -3.19
N SER A 583 13.73 22.25 -3.81
CA SER A 583 13.60 21.66 -5.14
C SER A 583 12.58 20.50 -5.11
N VAL A 584 11.87 20.31 -6.22
CA VAL A 584 10.89 19.22 -6.36
C VAL A 584 11.61 17.96 -6.80
N VAL A 585 11.49 16.90 -6.00
CA VAL A 585 12.04 15.58 -6.28
C VAL A 585 11.00 14.74 -7.03
N VAL A 586 9.78 14.71 -6.52
CA VAL A 586 8.62 14.10 -7.18
C VAL A 586 7.54 15.17 -7.29
N ASN A 587 7.07 15.40 -8.51
CA ASN A 587 6.05 16.41 -8.77
C ASN A 587 4.73 16.05 -8.07
N THR A 588 3.77 16.98 -8.06
CA THR A 588 2.45 16.71 -7.50
C THR A 588 1.73 15.64 -8.30
N THR A 589 1.53 14.47 -7.70
CA THR A 589 0.88 13.34 -8.37
C THR A 589 -0.13 12.64 -7.46
N GLN A 590 -0.95 11.78 -8.09
CA GLN A 590 -1.95 10.93 -7.45
C GLN A 590 -1.65 9.43 -7.66
N PHE A 591 -0.46 9.11 -8.14
CA PHE A 591 -0.02 7.76 -8.47
C PHE A 591 1.13 7.37 -7.54
N LEU A 592 1.05 6.20 -6.90
CA LEU A 592 2.10 5.62 -6.08
C LEU A 592 3.30 5.22 -6.96
N SER A 593 3.06 4.80 -8.21
CA SER A 593 4.15 4.37 -9.11
C SER A 593 5.18 5.47 -9.34
N ASP A 594 4.74 6.73 -9.48
CA ASP A 594 5.60 7.89 -9.76
C ASP A 594 6.72 8.06 -8.72
N PHE A 595 6.44 7.85 -7.43
CA PHE A 595 7.47 7.92 -6.38
C PHE A 595 8.53 6.82 -6.55
N HIS A 596 8.09 5.58 -6.79
CA HIS A 596 9.00 4.44 -6.89
C HIS A 596 9.87 4.47 -8.15
N LEU A 597 9.38 5.08 -9.23
CA LEU A 597 10.11 5.24 -10.49
C LEU A 597 11.04 6.47 -10.48
N THR A 598 10.65 7.55 -9.81
CA THR A 598 11.40 8.82 -9.84
C THR A 598 12.46 8.91 -8.74
N TYR A 599 12.14 8.50 -7.52
CA TYR A 599 13.04 8.66 -6.36
C TYR A 599 14.01 7.48 -6.26
N THR A 600 15.12 7.60 -6.99
CA THR A 600 16.19 6.60 -7.04
C THR A 600 17.35 6.96 -6.12
N GLN A 601 18.22 5.98 -5.84
CA GLN A 601 19.42 6.19 -5.04
C GLN A 601 20.35 7.23 -5.68
N GLN A 602 20.56 7.15 -7.00
CA GLN A 602 21.41 8.08 -7.74
C GLN A 602 20.88 9.51 -7.64
N LEU A 603 19.55 9.69 -7.76
CA LEU A 603 18.94 10.99 -7.57
C LEU A 603 19.16 11.49 -6.14
N HIS A 604 18.92 10.65 -5.13
CA HIS A 604 19.10 11.02 -3.72
C HIS A 604 20.51 11.50 -3.40
N GLU A 605 21.53 10.81 -3.90
CA GLU A 605 22.95 11.17 -3.69
C GLU A 605 23.33 12.50 -4.36
N SER A 606 22.60 12.89 -5.41
CA SER A 606 22.80 14.20 -6.08
C SER A 606 22.13 15.38 -5.36
N LEU A 607 21.22 15.12 -4.41
CA LEU A 607 20.46 16.17 -3.74
C LEU A 607 21.29 16.89 -2.67
N PRO A 608 21.07 18.21 -2.46
CA PRO A 608 21.74 18.94 -1.40
C PRO A 608 21.29 18.44 -0.02
N THR A 609 22.27 18.18 0.84
CA THR A 609 22.05 17.64 2.19
C THR A 609 21.76 18.74 3.22
N GLY A 610 21.08 18.35 4.30
CA GLY A 610 20.76 19.18 5.44
C GLY A 610 19.40 19.86 5.34
N PHE A 611 19.15 20.75 6.29
CA PHE A 611 17.85 21.38 6.49
C PHE A 611 17.93 22.90 6.40
N ASN A 612 16.93 23.53 5.76
CA ASN A 612 16.76 24.98 5.76
C ASN A 612 15.27 25.36 5.84
N LEU A 613 14.83 25.69 7.07
CA LEU A 613 13.44 26.05 7.34
C LEU A 613 12.94 27.28 6.52
N PRO A 614 13.72 28.36 6.34
CA PRO A 614 13.31 29.47 5.46
C PRO A 614 12.98 29.07 4.02
N ASN A 615 13.78 28.18 3.41
CA ASN A 615 13.55 27.69 2.05
C ASN A 615 12.31 26.80 1.98
N VAL A 616 12.12 25.91 2.96
CA VAL A 616 10.90 25.09 3.10
C VAL A 616 9.66 25.99 3.14
N PHE A 617 9.67 27.04 3.95
CA PHE A 617 8.57 27.99 4.05
C PHE A 617 8.35 28.78 2.75
N ARG A 618 9.42 29.26 2.10
CA ARG A 618 9.30 29.97 0.82
C ARG A 618 8.68 29.07 -0.25
N ARG A 619 9.15 27.82 -0.34
CA ARG A 619 8.62 26.86 -1.31
C ARG A 619 7.17 26.52 -1.02
N LEU A 620 6.85 26.21 0.24
CA LEU A 620 5.50 25.87 0.65
C LEU A 620 4.51 27.01 0.38
N ARG A 621 4.91 28.26 0.63
CA ARG A 621 4.09 29.42 0.28
C ARG A 621 3.79 29.49 -1.23
N ASN A 622 4.79 29.24 -2.07
CA ASN A 622 4.60 29.22 -3.53
C ASN A 622 3.64 28.09 -3.96
N GLU A 623 3.78 26.89 -3.39
CA GLU A 623 2.88 25.77 -3.67
C GLU A 623 1.45 26.07 -3.23
N THR A 624 1.27 26.57 -2.00
CA THR A 624 -0.05 26.91 -1.49
C THR A 624 -0.69 28.05 -2.27
N ASN A 625 0.08 29.04 -2.70
CA ASN A 625 -0.43 30.16 -3.50
C ASN A 625 -0.89 29.71 -4.88
N THR A 626 -0.12 28.83 -5.52
CA THR A 626 -0.50 28.24 -6.82
C THR A 626 -1.81 27.47 -6.67
N LEU A 627 -1.89 26.59 -5.69
CA LEU A 627 -3.07 25.78 -5.43
C LEU A 627 -4.31 26.62 -5.08
N MET A 628 -4.19 27.64 -4.21
CA MET A 628 -5.31 28.53 -3.89
C MET A 628 -5.75 29.38 -5.09
N SER A 629 -4.83 29.71 -6.01
CA SER A 629 -5.15 30.41 -7.25
C SER A 629 -5.90 29.53 -8.25
N GLU A 630 -5.56 28.23 -8.30
CA GLU A 630 -6.31 27.23 -9.07
C GLU A 630 -7.70 26.99 -8.48
N GLU A 631 -7.81 26.92 -7.15
CA GLU A 631 -9.09 26.80 -6.45
C GLU A 631 -10.01 27.97 -6.73
N ARG A 632 -9.46 29.20 -6.74
CA ARG A 632 -10.19 30.40 -7.16
C ARG A 632 -10.65 30.28 -8.63
N ARG A 633 -9.74 29.91 -9.54
CA ARG A 633 -10.04 29.81 -10.98
C ARG A 633 -11.14 28.79 -11.26
N ASN A 634 -11.13 27.67 -10.56
CA ASN A 634 -12.08 26.59 -10.73
C ASN A 634 -13.31 26.72 -9.82
N ASN A 635 -13.41 27.80 -9.01
CA ASN A 635 -14.45 27.99 -7.99
C ASN A 635 -14.63 26.79 -7.04
N SER A 636 -13.53 26.10 -6.71
CA SER A 636 -13.55 24.89 -5.88
C SER A 636 -13.48 25.22 -4.39
N ILE A 637 -14.45 24.74 -3.60
CA ILE A 637 -14.48 24.89 -2.12
C ILE A 637 -13.33 24.15 -1.42
N SER A 638 -12.53 23.38 -2.18
CA SER A 638 -11.55 22.44 -1.66
C SER A 638 -12.17 21.33 -0.82
N GLY A 639 -11.56 20.14 -0.83
CA GLY A 639 -12.00 18.99 -0.05
C GLY A 639 -10.84 18.23 0.59
N ARG A 640 -9.64 18.81 0.54
CA ARG A 640 -8.39 18.16 0.95
C ARG A 640 -7.68 19.00 2.01
N ALA A 641 -7.28 18.37 3.11
CA ALA A 641 -6.48 19.00 4.15
C ALA A 641 -5.09 19.39 3.59
N LYS A 642 -4.47 20.45 4.09
CA LYS A 642 -3.09 20.81 3.70
C LYS A 642 -2.11 20.38 4.77
N ILE A 643 -1.18 19.50 4.43
CA ILE A 643 -0.21 18.96 5.39
C ILE A 643 1.18 19.10 4.80
N ALA A 644 2.06 19.79 5.53
CA ALA A 644 3.49 19.83 5.27
C ALA A 644 4.18 18.90 6.28
N LEU A 645 4.67 17.76 5.80
CA LEU A 645 5.47 16.83 6.57
C LEU A 645 6.95 17.09 6.28
N THR A 646 7.73 17.46 7.29
CA THR A 646 9.17 17.65 7.14
C THR A 646 9.92 16.54 7.86
N ILE A 647 10.70 15.77 7.11
CA ILE A 647 11.55 14.69 7.58
C ILE A 647 12.98 15.23 7.69
N VAL A 648 13.47 15.41 8.93
CA VAL A 648 14.76 16.05 9.22
C VAL A 648 15.69 15.03 9.90
N HIS A 649 16.98 15.05 9.58
CA HIS A 649 17.96 14.22 10.31
C HIS A 649 18.29 14.85 11.67
N THR A 650 19.53 15.23 11.93
CA THR A 650 19.97 15.81 13.22
C THR A 650 20.16 17.33 13.19
N ASP A 651 19.92 17.96 12.04
CA ASP A 651 20.11 19.40 11.85
C ASP A 651 19.26 20.25 12.81
N ARG A 652 19.87 21.36 13.25
CA ARG A 652 19.28 22.36 14.13
C ARG A 652 18.94 23.62 13.36
N VAL A 653 17.88 24.30 13.79
CA VAL A 653 17.51 25.62 13.25
C VAL A 653 18.35 26.70 13.92
N SER A 654 19.00 27.54 13.14
CA SER A 654 19.78 28.67 13.67
C SER A 654 18.87 29.70 14.36
N GLU A 655 19.42 30.54 15.23
CA GLU A 655 18.63 31.56 15.93
C GLU A 655 18.05 32.61 14.96
N GLY A 656 18.84 33.00 13.95
CA GLY A 656 18.38 33.90 12.88
C GLY A 656 17.21 33.30 12.09
N ASP A 657 17.31 32.03 11.72
CA ASP A 657 16.24 31.31 11.00
C ASP A 657 15.02 31.08 11.87
N THR A 658 15.20 30.94 13.19
CA THR A 658 14.09 30.81 14.15
C THR A 658 13.25 32.08 14.18
N ASN A 659 13.88 33.26 14.24
CA ASN A 659 13.18 34.54 14.21
C ASN A 659 12.44 34.74 12.89
N PHE A 660 13.09 34.41 11.76
CA PHE A 660 12.45 34.42 10.44
C PHE A 660 11.24 33.48 10.41
N ALA A 661 11.39 32.25 10.89
CA ALA A 661 10.35 31.22 10.88
C ALA A 661 9.15 31.60 11.74
N ILE A 662 9.36 32.15 12.94
CA ILE A 662 8.26 32.58 13.82
C ILE A 662 7.43 33.68 13.15
N GLN A 663 8.07 34.67 12.51
CA GLN A 663 7.37 35.71 11.76
C GLN A 663 6.58 35.13 10.58
N HIS A 664 7.18 34.21 9.82
CA HIS A 664 6.52 33.59 8.67
C HIS A 664 5.40 32.63 9.08
N LEU A 665 5.49 31.98 10.24
CA LEU A 665 4.41 31.15 10.78
C LEU A 665 3.18 31.98 11.15
N GLN A 666 3.36 33.21 11.63
CA GLN A 666 2.24 34.12 11.82
C GLN A 666 1.56 34.43 10.49
N ILE A 667 2.35 34.70 9.44
CA ILE A 667 1.83 34.89 8.07
C ILE A 667 1.08 33.64 7.60
N PHE A 668 1.62 32.42 7.77
CA PHE A 668 0.90 31.20 7.41
C PHE A 668 -0.39 31.00 8.18
N ARG A 669 -0.43 31.36 9.47
CA ARG A 669 -1.65 31.29 10.29
C ARG A 669 -2.72 32.27 9.82
N GLU A 670 -2.34 33.34 9.14
CA GLU A 670 -3.26 34.32 8.55
C GLU A 670 -3.64 33.98 7.11
N GLU A 671 -2.65 33.66 6.26
CA GLU A 671 -2.83 33.42 4.82
C GLU A 671 -3.31 32.01 4.49
N VAL A 672 -2.88 31.00 5.24
CA VAL A 672 -3.21 29.58 4.99
C VAL A 672 -3.52 28.87 6.32
N PRO A 673 -4.62 29.23 7.00
CA PRO A 673 -4.92 28.74 8.35
C PRO A 673 -5.26 27.24 8.43
N ASP A 674 -5.39 26.57 7.29
CA ASP A 674 -5.64 25.13 7.19
C ASP A 674 -4.37 24.30 7.00
N LEU A 675 -3.22 24.96 6.77
CA LEU A 675 -1.93 24.31 6.67
C LEU A 675 -1.48 23.79 8.04
N ARG A 676 -1.18 22.49 8.09
CA ARG A 676 -0.57 21.81 9.24
C ARG A 676 0.89 21.48 8.96
N PHE A 677 1.74 21.78 9.93
CA PHE A 677 3.14 21.40 9.92
C PHE A 677 3.30 20.18 10.81
N LEU A 678 3.85 19.11 10.26
CA LEU A 678 4.24 17.90 10.97
C LEU A 678 5.74 17.74 10.83
N TYR A 679 6.43 17.46 11.93
CA TYR A 679 7.87 17.20 11.92
C TYR A 679 8.15 15.77 12.33
N LEU A 680 8.92 15.07 11.50
CA LEU A 680 9.44 13.74 11.78
C LEU A 680 10.97 13.87 11.82
N SER A 681 11.58 13.69 12.98
CA SER A 681 13.00 14.04 13.14
C SER A 681 13.83 13.08 13.98
N ALA A 682 15.10 12.91 13.61
CA ALA A 682 16.08 12.20 14.43
C ALA A 682 16.58 13.07 15.58
N GLY A 683 17.05 12.44 16.66
CA GLY A 683 17.49 13.12 17.87
C GLY A 683 16.33 13.61 18.73
N ASP A 684 16.47 14.78 19.36
CA ASP A 684 15.40 15.37 20.17
C ASP A 684 14.34 16.04 19.27
N PRO A 685 13.10 15.50 19.20
CA PRO A 685 12.02 16.11 18.44
C PRO A 685 11.60 17.47 19.00
N GLY A 686 11.80 17.72 20.30
CA GLY A 686 11.36 18.94 20.99
C GLY A 686 11.89 20.25 20.38
N ARG A 687 12.96 20.19 19.57
CA ARG A 687 13.51 21.34 18.84
C ARG A 687 12.52 21.97 17.85
N PHE A 688 11.50 21.24 17.41
CA PHE A 688 10.50 21.75 16.46
C PHE A 688 9.19 22.22 17.13
N ASN A 689 9.06 22.12 18.45
CA ASN A 689 7.84 22.50 19.19
C ASN A 689 7.36 23.93 18.89
N ARG A 690 8.31 24.86 18.69
CA ARG A 690 8.01 26.27 18.39
C ARG A 690 7.40 26.50 17.00
N PHE A 691 7.50 25.51 16.10
CA PHE A 691 7.07 25.65 14.71
C PHE A 691 5.75 24.92 14.40
N VAL A 692 5.20 24.15 15.35
CA VAL A 692 3.93 23.44 15.20
C VAL A 692 2.79 24.14 15.92
N ARG A 693 1.56 23.61 15.77
CA ARG A 693 0.40 24.09 16.55
C ARG A 693 0.21 23.28 17.83
N ASP A 694 0.40 21.97 17.76
CA ASP A 694 0.29 21.07 18.91
C ASP A 694 1.59 20.29 19.12
N GLU A 695 2.36 20.68 20.13
CA GLU A 695 3.67 20.08 20.44
C GLU A 695 3.59 18.57 20.72
N ARG A 696 2.46 18.07 21.24
CA ARG A 696 2.31 16.66 21.61
C ARG A 696 1.84 15.79 20.46
N ARG A 697 1.17 16.39 19.47
CA ARG A 697 0.51 15.66 18.38
C ARG A 697 1.12 15.90 17.00
N ASP A 698 1.94 16.94 16.82
CA ASP A 698 2.46 17.33 15.50
C ASP A 698 3.98 17.10 15.34
N VAL A 699 4.67 16.65 16.39
CA VAL A 699 6.12 16.38 16.37
C VAL A 699 6.39 14.93 16.74
N PHE A 700 7.17 14.24 15.93
CA PHE A 700 7.40 12.80 16.03
C PHE A 700 8.90 12.47 15.96
N PRO A 701 9.37 11.53 16.81
CA PRO A 701 10.73 11.02 16.71
C PRO A 701 10.85 10.01 15.57
N LEU A 702 11.93 10.09 14.81
CA LEU A 702 12.34 9.08 13.83
C LEU A 702 13.72 8.56 14.24
N ARG A 703 13.83 7.25 14.45
CA ARG A 703 15.14 6.64 14.73
C ARG A 703 15.68 6.03 13.44
N GLU A 704 17.00 5.99 13.33
CA GLU A 704 17.66 5.30 12.21
C GLU A 704 17.21 3.83 12.17
N LEU A 705 16.91 3.37 10.96
CA LEU A 705 16.34 2.05 10.75
C LEU A 705 17.50 1.07 10.67
N GLU A 706 17.84 0.44 11.79
CA GLU A 706 18.93 -0.55 11.84
C GLU A 706 18.76 -1.62 10.74
N SER A 707 19.88 -2.03 10.13
CA SER A 707 19.92 -3.12 9.15
C SER A 707 19.43 -4.43 9.78
N GLY A 708 18.24 -4.89 9.39
CA GLY A 708 17.61 -6.08 9.97
C GLY A 708 16.56 -5.81 11.05
N ALA A 709 16.10 -4.56 11.19
CA ALA A 709 15.01 -4.25 12.10
C ALA A 709 13.72 -5.03 11.71
N VAL A 710 13.11 -5.68 12.70
CA VAL A 710 11.91 -6.51 12.57
C VAL A 710 10.76 -5.71 11.93
N ILE A 711 9.86 -6.40 11.19
CA ILE A 711 8.63 -5.90 10.53
C ILE A 711 7.92 -4.77 11.29
N ASP A 712 7.93 -4.84 12.61
CA ASP A 712 7.21 -3.94 13.47
C ASP A 712 7.89 -2.57 13.68
N THR A 713 9.22 -2.44 13.54
CA THR A 713 9.90 -1.21 13.99
C THR A 713 9.53 0.02 13.16
N VAL A 714 9.53 -0.09 11.83
CA VAL A 714 9.14 1.00 10.93
C VAL A 714 7.67 1.34 11.11
N ARG A 715 6.81 0.32 11.16
CA ARG A 715 5.36 0.49 11.30
C ARG A 715 5.01 1.14 12.64
N VAL A 716 5.56 0.64 13.73
CA VAL A 716 5.35 1.19 15.08
C VAL A 716 5.84 2.63 15.18
N GLN A 717 7.00 2.96 14.60
CA GLN A 717 7.52 4.33 14.62
C GLN A 717 6.68 5.30 13.78
N LEU A 718 6.16 4.86 12.64
CA LEU A 718 5.44 5.73 11.70
C LEU A 718 3.92 5.77 11.93
N ASN A 719 3.36 4.78 12.64
CA ASN A 719 1.95 4.71 12.98
C ASN A 719 1.44 6.05 13.58
N PRO A 720 2.08 6.67 14.59
CA PRO A 720 1.61 7.94 15.14
C PRO A 720 1.48 9.06 14.10
N VAL A 721 2.44 9.17 13.17
CA VAL A 721 2.42 10.17 12.09
C VAL A 721 1.30 9.88 11.12
N ILE A 722 1.16 8.62 10.68
CA ILE A 722 0.12 8.17 9.76
C ILE A 722 -1.26 8.42 10.37
N HIS A 723 -1.48 8.07 11.64
CA HIS A 723 -2.74 8.32 12.34
C HIS A 723 -3.00 9.82 12.46
N ARG A 724 -1.98 10.64 12.71
CA ARG A 724 -2.14 12.09 12.78
C ARG A 724 -2.55 12.71 11.44
N ILE A 725 -1.97 12.24 10.33
CA ILE A 725 -2.37 12.61 8.96
C ILE A 725 -3.81 12.18 8.72
N GLN A 726 -4.17 10.95 9.13
CA GLN A 726 -5.51 10.40 8.96
C GLN A 726 -6.59 11.11 9.78
N GLN A 727 -6.19 11.71 10.91
CA GLN A 727 -7.07 12.44 11.81
C GLN A 727 -7.32 13.89 11.41
N GLU A 728 -6.54 14.47 10.49
CA GLU A 728 -6.73 15.86 10.10
C GLU A 728 -8.03 16.03 9.29
N PRO A 729 -8.95 16.93 9.71
CA PRO A 729 -10.19 17.15 8.98
C PRO A 729 -9.93 17.81 7.63
N ARG A 730 -10.78 17.47 6.66
CA ARG A 730 -10.81 18.13 5.35
C ARG A 730 -11.14 19.60 5.53
N ARG A 731 -10.54 20.47 4.72
CA ARG A 731 -10.87 21.91 4.80
C ARG A 731 -12.06 22.25 3.90
N VAL A 732 -12.79 23.27 4.32
CA VAL A 732 -13.86 23.92 3.56
C VAL A 732 -13.46 25.39 3.47
N VAL A 733 -13.20 25.88 2.25
CA VAL A 733 -12.72 27.24 2.03
C VAL A 733 -13.62 28.04 1.10
N ASN A 734 -13.57 29.36 1.21
CA ASN A 734 -14.16 30.25 0.21
C ASN A 734 -13.14 30.46 -0.93
N PRO A 735 -13.34 29.86 -2.13
CA PRO A 735 -12.37 29.97 -3.23
C PRO A 735 -12.17 31.40 -3.73
N ARG A 736 -13.16 32.28 -3.51
CA ARG A 736 -13.07 33.67 -3.97
C ARG A 736 -11.94 34.44 -3.29
N CYS A 737 -11.57 34.05 -2.06
CA CYS A 737 -10.49 34.69 -1.32
C CYS A 737 -9.11 34.49 -1.95
N GLY A 738 -8.90 33.41 -2.71
CA GLY A 738 -7.59 33.05 -3.27
C GLY A 738 -6.43 33.21 -2.27
N HIS A 739 -5.22 33.43 -2.78
CA HIS A 739 -4.03 33.56 -1.95
C HIS A 739 -3.86 34.97 -1.34
N ASP A 740 -4.42 36.00 -1.98
CA ASP A 740 -4.32 37.42 -1.62
C ASP A 740 -5.44 37.89 -0.66
N TRP A 741 -6.41 37.04 -0.36
CA TRP A 741 -7.54 37.32 0.54
C TRP A 741 -8.44 38.48 0.09
N ILE A 742 -8.39 38.84 -1.18
CA ILE A 742 -9.22 39.89 -1.77
C ILE A 742 -10.49 39.27 -2.34
N GLN A 743 -11.64 39.81 -1.92
CA GLN A 743 -12.95 39.42 -2.42
C GLN A 743 -13.54 40.53 -3.28
N GLU A 744 -13.66 40.28 -4.58
CA GLU A 744 -14.32 41.22 -5.50
C GLU A 744 -15.85 41.08 -5.43
N ASN A 745 -16.33 39.83 -5.34
CA ASN A 745 -17.76 39.50 -5.42
C ASN A 745 -18.20 38.57 -4.29
N TRP A 746 -19.43 38.78 -3.81
CA TRP A 746 -20.13 37.90 -2.89
C TRP A 746 -20.95 36.88 -3.67
N GLY A 747 -21.23 35.72 -3.07
CA GLY A 747 -22.15 34.76 -3.64
C GLY A 747 -22.06 33.38 -3.00
N THR A 748 -22.67 32.41 -3.67
CA THR A 748 -22.70 31.02 -3.24
C THR A 748 -21.63 30.21 -3.96
N ASN A 749 -21.00 29.28 -3.25
CA ASN A 749 -20.21 28.21 -3.85
C ASN A 749 -20.80 26.88 -3.40
N SER A 750 -20.64 25.83 -4.20
CA SER A 750 -21.03 24.48 -3.81
C SER A 750 -20.02 23.45 -4.31
N MET A 751 -19.81 22.38 -3.53
CA MET A 751 -19.08 21.21 -3.97
C MET A 751 -19.86 19.93 -3.64
N ASN A 752 -19.78 18.95 -4.53
CA ASN A 752 -20.28 17.61 -4.24
C ASN A 752 -19.21 16.83 -3.47
N GLN A 753 -19.66 16.03 -2.52
CA GLN A 753 -18.85 15.13 -1.73
C GLN A 753 -19.58 13.80 -1.58
N TRP A 754 -18.80 12.76 -1.29
CA TRP A 754 -19.28 11.41 -1.15
C TRP A 754 -18.82 10.84 0.17
N VAL A 755 -19.73 10.18 0.87
CA VAL A 755 -19.43 9.44 2.09
C VAL A 755 -19.82 7.98 1.89
N GLU A 756 -18.97 7.10 2.38
CA GLU A 756 -19.25 5.68 2.33
C GLU A 756 -20.13 5.22 3.50
N PRO A 757 -20.96 4.16 3.33
CA PRO A 757 -21.62 3.47 4.43
C PRO A 757 -20.66 3.17 5.59
N ARG A 758 -21.09 3.47 6.83
CA ARG A 758 -20.29 3.44 8.07
C ARG A 758 -19.02 4.32 8.07
N GLY A 759 -18.77 5.06 7.00
CA GLY A 759 -17.69 6.02 6.91
C GLY A 759 -18.08 7.37 7.48
N ILE A 760 -17.08 8.13 7.91
CA ILE A 760 -17.27 9.50 8.41
C ILE A 760 -16.26 10.43 7.73
N ASN A 761 -16.76 11.52 7.17
CA ASN A 761 -15.93 12.61 6.66
C ASN A 761 -15.94 13.77 7.66
N PHE A 762 -14.76 14.16 8.15
CA PHE A 762 -14.60 15.34 9.01
C PHE A 762 -14.20 16.54 8.17
N TYR A 763 -14.81 17.68 8.47
CA TYR A 763 -14.60 18.96 7.82
C TYR A 763 -14.29 20.06 8.85
N ARG A 764 -13.47 21.02 8.44
CA ARG A 764 -13.11 22.20 9.22
C ARG A 764 -13.27 23.44 8.36
N LEU A 765 -13.98 24.43 8.89
CA LEU A 765 -14.14 25.75 8.30
C LEU A 765 -13.52 26.80 9.23
N HIS A 766 -12.54 27.53 8.71
CA HIS A 766 -11.77 28.49 9.50
C HIS A 766 -12.52 29.83 9.72
N PRO A 767 -12.37 30.49 10.88
CA PRO A 767 -12.98 31.80 11.18
C PRO A 767 -12.67 32.91 10.19
N ASN A 768 -11.55 32.83 9.47
CA ASN A 768 -11.18 33.80 8.44
C ASN A 768 -12.27 34.00 7.37
N TYR A 769 -13.19 33.04 7.20
CA TYR A 769 -14.27 33.14 6.22
C TYR A 769 -15.59 33.71 6.79
N PHE A 770 -15.73 33.82 8.11
CA PHE A 770 -16.98 34.25 8.76
C PHE A 770 -16.80 35.18 9.98
N PHE A 771 -15.61 35.74 10.20
CA PHE A 771 -15.27 36.49 11.40
C PHE A 771 -16.13 37.72 11.69
N GLN A 772 -16.36 38.61 10.72
CA GLN A 772 -17.17 39.81 10.96
C GLN A 772 -18.66 39.46 11.03
N GLN A 773 -19.54 40.38 11.42
CA GLN A 773 -20.97 40.16 11.22
C GLN A 773 -21.32 40.23 9.73
N GLY A 774 -22.32 39.47 9.29
CA GLY A 774 -22.81 39.55 7.93
C GLY A 774 -24.15 38.87 7.73
N ASN A 775 -24.94 39.40 6.80
CA ASN A 775 -26.27 38.88 6.53
C ASN A 775 -26.21 37.55 5.78
N ASN A 776 -26.99 36.57 6.25
CA ASN A 776 -27.21 35.29 5.58
C ASN A 776 -25.90 34.52 5.31
N ARG A 777 -25.02 34.46 6.30
CA ARG A 777 -23.79 33.64 6.24
C ARG A 777 -24.11 32.27 6.80
N ARG A 778 -24.10 31.25 5.94
CA ARG A 778 -24.44 29.90 6.37
C ARG A 778 -23.63 28.86 5.63
N LEU A 779 -23.32 27.80 6.35
CA LEU A 779 -22.85 26.54 5.80
C LEU A 779 -24.05 25.61 5.70
N ARG A 780 -24.38 25.18 4.48
CA ARG A 780 -25.49 24.28 4.21
C ARG A 780 -24.96 22.94 3.72
N ILE A 781 -25.38 21.86 4.37
CA ILE A 781 -25.11 20.49 3.92
C ILE A 781 -26.41 19.91 3.41
N GLN A 782 -26.45 19.60 2.13
CA GLN A 782 -27.65 19.11 1.45
C GLN A 782 -27.47 17.67 1.01
N GLY A 783 -28.38 16.80 1.45
CA GLY A 783 -28.45 15.43 0.96
C GLY A 783 -29.16 15.38 -0.40
N HIS A 784 -28.77 14.42 -1.24
CA HIS A 784 -29.35 14.21 -2.58
C HIS A 784 -30.30 13.01 -2.65
N GLY A 785 -30.77 12.48 -1.51
CA GLY A 785 -31.70 11.36 -1.49
C GLY A 785 -31.06 9.99 -1.78
N PHE A 786 -29.74 9.86 -1.64
CA PHE A 786 -29.01 8.60 -1.86
C PHE A 786 -29.14 7.66 -0.65
N ALA A 787 -28.98 8.21 0.56
CA ALA A 787 -29.13 7.52 1.82
C ALA A 787 -29.40 8.55 2.94
N THR A 788 -29.81 8.06 4.11
CA THR A 788 -29.89 8.89 5.32
C THR A 788 -28.47 9.19 5.84
N LEU A 789 -28.14 10.47 5.94
CA LEU A 789 -26.86 10.97 6.43
C LEU A 789 -27.07 11.62 7.79
N THR A 790 -26.10 11.45 8.70
CA THR A 790 -26.09 12.19 9.97
C THR A 790 -25.05 13.30 9.87
N VAL A 791 -25.49 14.54 10.03
CA VAL A 791 -24.60 15.71 10.04
C VAL A 791 -24.47 16.20 11.47
N CYS A 792 -23.26 16.22 12.01
CA CYS A 792 -22.99 16.78 13.33
C CYS A 792 -22.04 17.98 13.22
N HIS A 793 -22.23 19.00 14.04
CA HIS A 793 -21.33 20.14 14.09
C HIS A 793 -21.00 20.56 15.52
N SER A 794 -19.82 21.14 15.70
CA SER A 794 -19.34 21.70 16.96
C SER A 794 -18.35 22.84 16.72
N ARG A 795 -18.18 23.68 17.73
CA ARG A 795 -17.17 24.74 17.77
C ARG A 795 -15.95 24.36 18.61
N TRP A 796 -16.06 23.31 19.42
CA TRP A 796 -15.06 22.94 20.41
C TRP A 796 -14.52 21.53 20.21
N VAL A 797 -15.34 20.62 19.68
CA VAL A 797 -14.95 19.23 19.39
C VAL A 797 -14.47 19.14 17.94
N GLU A 798 -13.19 18.80 17.72
CA GLU A 798 -12.59 18.69 16.38
C GLU A 798 -13.25 17.60 15.51
N ARG A 799 -13.81 16.57 16.16
CA ARG A 799 -14.42 15.40 15.53
C ARG A 799 -15.80 15.12 16.13
N PRO A 800 -16.82 15.97 15.88
CA PRO A 800 -18.15 15.78 16.43
C PRO A 800 -18.76 14.48 15.90
N ARG A 801 -19.41 13.67 16.75
CA ARG A 801 -20.15 12.47 16.34
C ARG A 801 -21.37 12.26 17.22
N LEU A 802 -22.36 11.53 16.71
CA LEU A 802 -23.60 11.23 17.42
C LEU A 802 -23.37 10.41 18.70
N ASN A 803 -22.46 9.43 18.67
CA ASN A 803 -22.21 8.49 19.78
C ASN A 803 -20.99 8.84 20.63
N THR A 804 -20.58 10.11 20.68
CA THR A 804 -19.49 10.51 21.57
C THR A 804 -19.94 10.56 23.03
N THR A 805 -19.12 10.01 23.93
CA THR A 805 -19.33 10.07 25.38
C THR A 805 -18.88 11.39 25.98
N GLU A 806 -18.02 12.14 25.27
CA GLU A 806 -17.50 13.43 25.71
C GLU A 806 -18.30 14.60 25.12
N ASN A 807 -18.69 15.55 25.98
CA ASN A 807 -19.20 16.86 25.59
C ASN A 807 -20.44 16.86 24.66
N GLN A 808 -21.41 15.97 24.94
CA GLN A 808 -22.67 15.88 24.19
C GLN A 808 -23.40 17.24 24.07
N ASP A 809 -23.35 18.06 25.11
CA ASP A 809 -23.99 19.39 25.12
C ASP A 809 -23.41 20.37 24.08
N SER A 810 -22.19 20.10 23.58
CA SER A 810 -21.48 20.94 22.61
C SER A 810 -21.60 20.48 21.15
N ILE A 811 -22.28 19.34 20.92
CA ILE A 811 -22.41 18.71 19.61
C ILE A 811 -23.87 18.73 19.20
N GLN A 812 -24.16 19.33 18.04
CA GLN A 812 -25.50 19.36 17.46
C GLN A 812 -25.52 18.45 16.24
N CYS A 813 -26.39 17.44 16.26
CA CYS A 813 -26.55 16.47 15.17
C CYS A 813 -27.96 16.53 14.56
N ARG A 814 -28.04 16.41 13.24
CA ARG A 814 -29.29 16.31 12.49
C ARG A 814 -29.16 15.27 11.39
N THR A 815 -30.15 14.39 11.29
CA THR A 815 -30.26 13.43 10.18
C THR A 815 -30.92 14.10 8.98
N ILE A 816 -30.35 13.93 7.79
CA ILE A 816 -30.84 14.44 6.51
C ILE A 816 -30.90 13.33 5.46
N ASN A 817 -31.74 13.52 4.44
CA ASN A 817 -31.79 12.59 3.29
C ASN A 817 -31.85 13.37 1.96
N SER A 818 -32.99 14.00 1.65
CA SER A 818 -33.12 15.03 0.61
C SER A 818 -33.07 16.46 1.17
N ASP A 819 -33.17 16.56 2.49
CA ASP A 819 -33.21 17.83 3.21
C ASP A 819 -31.82 18.42 3.37
N ALA A 820 -31.80 19.66 3.87
CA ALA A 820 -30.57 20.37 4.18
C ALA A 820 -30.45 20.64 5.68
N ALA A 821 -29.22 20.49 6.19
CA ALA A 821 -28.80 20.99 7.48
C ALA A 821 -28.13 22.36 7.27
N ASP A 822 -28.80 23.41 7.75
CA ASP A 822 -28.30 24.79 7.70
C ASP A 822 -27.64 25.13 9.03
N ILE A 823 -26.39 25.60 8.97
CA ILE A 823 -25.61 26.07 10.12
C ILE A 823 -25.42 27.57 9.93
N ASP A 824 -26.06 28.37 10.77
CA ASP A 824 -25.96 29.82 10.74
C ASP A 824 -24.64 30.31 11.34
N LEU A 825 -23.92 31.14 10.58
CA LEU A 825 -22.63 31.73 10.93
C LEU A 825 -22.67 33.26 10.94
N SER A 826 -23.85 33.89 10.82
CA SER A 826 -23.98 35.35 10.75
C SER A 826 -23.39 36.08 11.96
N ASN A 827 -23.52 35.51 13.17
CA ASN A 827 -23.05 36.09 14.44
C ASN A 827 -22.10 35.14 15.21
N ALA A 828 -21.44 34.20 14.50
CA ALA A 828 -20.70 33.10 15.13
C ALA A 828 -19.40 33.50 15.86
N CYS A 829 -18.91 34.73 15.66
CA CYS A 829 -17.74 35.28 16.34
C CYS A 829 -18.08 36.50 17.21
N ASP A 830 -19.35 36.71 17.56
CA ASP A 830 -19.75 37.78 18.47
C ASP A 830 -19.06 37.62 19.84
N GLY A 831 -18.46 38.71 20.33
CA GLY A 831 -17.68 38.71 21.58
C GLY A 831 -16.18 38.43 21.42
N HIS A 832 -15.70 38.10 20.21
CA HIS A 832 -14.28 37.92 19.92
C HIS A 832 -13.66 39.17 19.28
N SER A 833 -12.64 39.74 19.92
CA SER A 833 -11.95 40.95 19.42
C SER A 833 -10.95 40.67 18.30
N VAL A 834 -10.43 39.45 18.22
CA VAL A 834 -9.40 39.02 17.25
C VAL A 834 -9.79 37.70 16.60
N ILE A 835 -9.51 37.55 15.30
CA ILE A 835 -9.85 36.36 14.49
C ILE A 835 -9.37 35.07 15.15
N HIS A 836 -8.13 35.04 15.65
CA HIS A 836 -7.53 33.87 16.27
C HIS A 836 -8.17 33.42 17.59
N THR A 837 -8.99 34.28 18.22
CA THR A 837 -9.74 33.91 19.43
C THR A 837 -11.09 33.27 19.12
N CYS A 838 -11.62 33.48 17.91
CA CYS A 838 -12.86 32.84 17.49
C CYS A 838 -12.58 31.36 17.17
N PRO A 839 -13.34 30.41 17.74
CA PRO A 839 -13.15 29.00 17.42
C PRO A 839 -13.52 28.68 15.96
N PRO A 840 -12.90 27.68 15.31
CA PRO A 840 -13.34 27.20 14.00
C PRO A 840 -14.68 26.44 14.09
N LEU A 841 -15.31 26.19 12.94
CA LEU A 841 -16.45 25.28 12.84
C LEU A 841 -15.94 23.91 12.41
N PHE A 842 -16.26 22.88 13.19
CA PHE A 842 -16.03 21.48 12.84
C PHE A 842 -17.36 20.83 12.48
N VAL A 843 -17.36 20.06 11.40
CA VAL A 843 -18.54 19.36 10.91
C VAL A 843 -18.16 17.94 10.54
N SER A 844 -19.00 16.98 10.86
CA SER A 844 -18.90 15.61 10.39
C SER A 844 -20.13 15.23 9.59
N VAL A 845 -19.90 14.45 8.54
CA VAL A 845 -20.96 13.82 7.75
C VAL A 845 -20.74 12.32 7.85
N GLU A 846 -21.65 11.65 8.54
CA GLU A 846 -21.64 10.20 8.74
C GLU A 846 -22.54 9.54 7.69
N GLY A 847 -22.00 8.52 7.03
CA GLY A 847 -22.78 7.66 6.14
C GLY A 847 -23.76 6.77 6.91
N PRO A 848 -24.70 6.13 6.22
CA PRO A 848 -25.65 5.23 6.86
C PRO A 848 -24.90 4.03 7.48
N GLN A 849 -25.33 3.60 8.67
CA GLN A 849 -24.75 2.42 9.34
C GLN A 849 -25.04 1.13 8.57
N VAL A 850 -26.19 1.08 7.89
CA VAL A 850 -26.58 -0.02 7.01
C VAL A 850 -26.44 0.44 5.56
N PRO A 851 -25.75 -0.33 4.70
CA PRO A 851 -25.63 -0.03 3.28
C PRO A 851 -27.01 0.13 2.61
N PRO A 852 -27.19 1.13 1.73
CA PRO A 852 -28.49 1.40 1.13
C PRO A 852 -28.98 0.23 0.28
N ALA A 853 -30.28 -0.05 0.33
CA ALA A 853 -30.89 -1.11 -0.49
C ALA A 853 -30.75 -0.80 -1.99
N VAL A 854 -30.84 0.47 -2.36
CA VAL A 854 -30.73 0.95 -3.75
C VAL A 854 -29.39 1.66 -3.94
N ILE A 855 -28.58 1.13 -4.85
CA ILE A 855 -27.30 1.69 -5.25
C ILE A 855 -27.54 2.74 -6.34
N ARG A 856 -27.03 3.96 -6.14
CA ARG A 856 -27.29 5.11 -7.04
C ARG A 856 -26.02 5.82 -7.52
N CYS A 857 -24.85 5.52 -6.95
CA CYS A 857 -23.61 6.19 -7.31
C CYS A 857 -23.06 5.57 -8.59
N SER A 858 -23.19 6.28 -9.70
CA SER A 858 -22.62 5.92 -11.01
C SER A 858 -21.71 7.01 -11.60
N GLU A 859 -21.52 8.10 -10.87
CA GLU A 859 -20.67 9.22 -11.27
C GLU A 859 -19.19 8.81 -11.19
N PRO A 860 -18.30 9.35 -12.06
CA PRO A 860 -16.89 8.98 -12.05
C PRO A 860 -16.16 9.42 -10.77
N GLU A 861 -16.71 10.35 -10.00
CA GLU A 861 -16.22 10.77 -8.68
C GLU A 861 -16.66 9.81 -7.55
N CYS A 862 -17.57 8.88 -7.81
CA CYS A 862 -17.95 7.84 -6.87
C CYS A 862 -16.81 6.83 -6.70
N ARG A 863 -16.15 6.82 -5.54
CA ARG A 863 -15.20 5.75 -5.21
C ARG A 863 -15.87 4.38 -5.23
N PHE A 864 -17.03 4.26 -4.58
CA PHE A 864 -17.81 3.02 -4.54
C PHE A 864 -19.25 3.25 -4.98
N PRO A 865 -19.93 2.24 -5.56
CA PRO A 865 -21.29 2.40 -6.08
C PRO A 865 -22.34 2.75 -5.02
N ASP A 866 -22.14 2.32 -3.77
CA ASP A 866 -23.05 2.53 -2.64
C ASP A 866 -22.70 3.77 -1.80
N ASN A 867 -21.77 4.61 -2.29
CA ASN A 867 -21.50 5.91 -1.67
C ASN A 867 -22.72 6.83 -1.75
N ALA A 868 -22.94 7.57 -0.68
CA ALA A 868 -23.99 8.57 -0.60
C ALA A 868 -23.44 9.95 -0.98
N ARG A 869 -24.10 10.60 -1.94
CA ARG A 869 -23.77 11.96 -2.38
C ARG A 869 -24.42 13.02 -1.49
N PHE A 870 -23.66 14.04 -1.14
CA PHE A 870 -24.13 15.27 -0.50
C PHE A 870 -23.41 16.49 -1.08
N ALA A 871 -24.02 17.66 -0.98
CA ALA A 871 -23.42 18.92 -1.38
C ALA A 871 -23.10 19.76 -0.14
N ILE A 872 -21.88 20.31 -0.12
CA ILE A 872 -21.49 21.36 0.82
C ILE A 872 -21.66 22.70 0.09
N ILE A 873 -22.49 23.57 0.64
CA ILE A 873 -22.84 24.87 0.07
C ILE A 873 -22.43 25.96 1.06
N LEU A 874 -21.67 26.93 0.57
CA LEU A 874 -21.26 28.11 1.32
C LEU A 874 -21.97 29.34 0.77
N ASP A 875 -22.73 30.03 1.61
CA ASP A 875 -23.44 31.26 1.24
C ASP A 875 -22.80 32.50 1.89
N ASN A 876 -22.47 33.49 1.06
CA ASN A 876 -22.02 34.83 1.48
C ASN A 876 -20.85 34.86 2.47
N MET A 877 -19.91 33.92 2.32
CA MET A 877 -18.67 33.89 3.11
C MET A 877 -17.76 35.07 2.74
N GLY A 878 -17.11 35.64 3.74
CA GLY A 878 -16.16 36.75 3.59
C GLY A 878 -14.72 36.28 3.41
N CYS A 879 -13.80 37.25 3.28
CA CYS A 879 -12.36 37.03 3.30
C CYS A 879 -11.72 37.97 4.32
N PHE A 880 -11.34 37.43 5.49
CA PHE A 880 -10.76 38.22 6.58
C PHE A 880 -9.36 37.69 6.91
N SER A 881 -8.35 38.51 6.65
CA SER A 881 -6.95 38.25 7.01
C SER A 881 -6.34 39.50 7.67
N GLY A 882 -5.43 39.29 8.63
CA GLY A 882 -4.75 40.36 9.37
C GLY A 882 -3.73 41.15 8.55
N ALA A 883 -3.19 40.56 7.48
CA ALA A 883 -2.10 41.11 6.67
C ALA A 883 -2.44 42.47 6.01
N SER A 884 -3.70 42.72 5.65
CA SER A 884 -4.13 43.97 4.99
C SER A 884 -4.09 45.20 5.91
N ARG A 885 -3.99 45.01 7.24
CA ARG A 885 -3.91 46.12 8.20
C ARG A 885 -2.56 46.85 8.19
N THR A 886 -1.49 46.22 7.69
CA THR A 886 -0.16 46.85 7.64
C THR A 886 -0.09 48.03 6.67
N VAL A 887 -0.82 47.97 5.55
CA VAL A 887 -0.90 49.08 4.57
C VAL A 887 -1.70 50.26 5.15
N SER A 888 -2.74 50.00 5.93
CA SER A 888 -3.54 51.06 6.57
C SER A 888 -2.77 51.76 7.70
N SER A 889 -1.96 51.04 8.48
CA SER A 889 -1.09 51.66 9.50
C SER A 889 0.03 52.51 8.88
N LEU A 890 0.58 52.11 7.73
CA LEU A 890 1.58 52.91 7.00
C LEU A 890 0.97 54.17 6.38
N LEU A 891 -0.27 54.09 5.86
CA LEU A 891 -1.01 55.26 5.39
C LEU A 891 -1.37 56.22 6.52
N MET A 892 -1.79 55.71 7.69
CA MET A 892 -2.06 56.55 8.87
C MET A 892 -0.78 57.17 9.45
N ALA A 893 0.34 56.44 9.45
CA ALA A 893 1.64 56.98 9.84
C ALA A 893 2.14 58.03 8.83
N ALA A 894 1.99 57.78 7.53
CA ALA A 894 2.31 58.75 6.48
C ALA A 894 1.42 59.99 6.56
N PHE A 895 0.13 59.83 6.85
CA PHE A 895 -0.81 60.93 7.06
C PHE A 895 -0.49 61.72 8.33
N ALA A 896 -0.09 61.04 9.41
CA ALA A 896 0.37 61.68 10.64
C ALA A 896 1.70 62.45 10.44
N VAL A 897 2.63 61.90 9.67
CA VAL A 897 3.88 62.59 9.28
C VAL A 897 3.56 63.78 8.38
N LEU A 898 2.64 63.65 7.41
CA LEU A 898 2.22 64.73 6.52
C LEU A 898 1.53 65.87 7.30
N LEU A 899 0.67 65.52 8.28
CA LEU A 899 0.07 66.49 9.20
C LEU A 899 1.14 67.17 10.07
N LEU A 900 2.10 66.43 10.61
CA LEU A 900 3.20 67.01 11.40
C LEU A 900 4.11 67.93 10.56
N THR A 901 4.24 67.70 9.26
CA THR A 901 4.96 68.61 8.35
C THR A 901 4.14 69.82 7.89
N LEU A 902 2.81 69.75 7.92
CA LEU A 902 1.92 70.88 7.59
C LEU A 902 1.69 71.83 8.77
N PHE A 903 1.93 71.38 10.01
CA PHE A 903 1.81 72.17 11.23
C PHE A 903 3.17 72.69 11.79
N LYS A 904 4.25 72.51 11.04
CA LYS A 904 5.51 73.26 11.18
C LYS A 904 5.59 74.29 10.07
#